data_AF-A0A973G1F1-F1
#
_entry.id   AF-A0A973G1F1-F1
#
_cell.length_a   1.000
_cell.length_b   1.000
_cell.length_c   1.000
_cell.angle_alpha   90.00
_cell.angle_beta   90.00
_cell.angle_gamma   90.00
#
_symmetry.space_group_name_H-M   'P 1'
#
loop_
_entity.id
_entity.type
_entity.pdbx_description
1 polymer ?
#
loop_
_entity_poly.entity_id
_entity_poly.type
_entity_poly.pdbx_seq_one_letter_code
_entity_poly.pdbx_strand_id
1 'polypeptide(L)'
;REGFSTSQEEKANLNAVEDEKDREDTAYKNAIAAANREFVRGKKRRDDATTQYQAVSTDMEEQQKNIKTIKAGIENLDSQVARYNQDIKAQQESLKKWLQTEKQGEALAAVIFTRGFKDKAHTLESMADRASAPLMAQYMGTYIQSYTKVIDSVLSVDFIRAIEEGTAKWNNEEPLRIELEKGNRGTTYLRLKRYELYPFQSPKGGIVKPSSDKNIQATVITTRKELDNFLSQNGYSAANYDLERAYRLIKETAQMNSTAGDGLQEQVRSFQDRISSLQEKISSAQAEKGIQASLLAKKEEQYKKALQDTEAVQAKKDETDRIFQQAQKSLHEIRRVRESIIVKTALATTRGSQSPAEASAEAIIDKLAEVRNDAKTQHSTSTTEVTNFQVTAESSMQAVTDARITSVRLISFINEGDSVRVKMAFRVRTVLEEQGEERPRVALEPPPKAKTRKKVARVPTPPVEEKIARVTPPVVEEDRRTVAPPEPVREPVRRNPNALGSAEAKDVLFEIISIKVSGNEITVMVDVTNLTEDSRYVALYDEAYRWAKSKLWDPAGKEYEVSQVVFWKGDQKTSMYDAGNRGVSLDARATQTAQLTFKKTPSNLKMIKKLTIHPFVYWRRVFWTWQEQDLVFQNLRVSR
;
A
#
# COMPACT_ATOMS: atom_id res chain seq x y z
N ARG A 1 56.82 71.90 23.15
CA ARG A 1 58.29 71.79 23.35
C ARG A 1 58.91 72.99 22.68
N GLU A 2 59.68 73.81 23.39
CA GLU A 2 60.22 75.09 22.89
C GLU A 2 61.55 74.90 22.11
N GLY A 3 61.63 73.94 21.19
CA GLY A 3 62.86 73.71 20.42
C GLY A 3 62.71 72.75 19.25
N PHE A 4 63.62 72.87 18.27
CA PHE A 4 63.74 71.96 17.13
C PHE A 4 64.27 70.59 17.55
N SER A 5 63.77 69.53 16.92
CA SER A 5 64.19 68.15 17.19
C SER A 5 65.56 67.86 16.59
N THR A 6 66.35 67.04 17.28
CA THR A 6 67.60 66.51 16.70
C THR A 6 67.32 65.31 15.79
N SER A 7 68.26 64.99 14.89
CA SER A 7 68.16 63.79 14.04
C SER A 7 68.12 62.49 14.86
N GLN A 8 68.77 62.46 16.03
CA GLN A 8 68.71 61.31 16.95
C GLN A 8 67.33 61.16 17.58
N GLU A 9 66.69 62.26 17.98
CA GLU A 9 65.31 62.26 18.52
C GLU A 9 64.28 61.89 17.46
N GLU A 10 64.43 62.37 16.22
CA GLU A 10 63.60 61.97 15.08
C GLU A 10 63.64 60.45 14.87
N LYS A 11 64.85 59.88 14.81
CA LYS A 11 65.03 58.44 14.58
C LYS A 11 64.46 57.61 15.73
N ALA A 12 64.69 58.02 16.98
CA ALA A 12 64.16 57.32 18.14
C ALA A 12 62.63 57.36 18.21
N ASN A 13 62.01 58.53 17.95
CA ASN A 13 60.56 58.67 17.95
C ASN A 13 59.90 57.96 16.76
N LEU A 14 60.54 57.97 15.59
CA LEU A 14 60.06 57.28 14.40
C LEU A 14 60.06 55.76 14.63
N ASN A 15 61.17 55.20 15.11
CA ASN A 15 61.25 53.76 15.44
C ASN A 15 60.19 53.36 16.47
N ALA A 16 59.98 54.16 17.52
CA ALA A 16 58.96 53.87 18.54
C ALA A 16 57.52 53.87 17.97
N VAL A 17 57.24 54.74 17.00
CA VAL A 17 55.94 54.80 16.31
C VAL A 17 55.80 53.66 15.30
N GLU A 18 56.87 53.30 14.59
CA GLU A 18 56.88 52.14 13.67
C GLU A 18 56.68 50.83 14.44
N ASP A 19 57.35 50.64 15.58
CA ASP A 19 57.16 49.49 16.47
C ASP A 19 55.72 49.41 17.02
N GLU A 20 55.12 50.56 17.36
CA GLU A 20 53.73 50.64 17.83
C GLU A 20 52.74 50.31 16.69
N LYS A 21 52.98 50.85 15.49
CA LYS A 21 52.19 50.56 14.30
C LYS A 21 52.25 49.08 13.95
N ASP A 22 53.45 48.48 13.89
CA ASP A 22 53.64 47.08 13.55
C ASP A 22 52.98 46.16 14.59
N ARG A 23 53.01 46.55 15.87
CA ARG A 23 52.30 45.84 16.94
C ARG A 23 50.79 45.90 16.75
N GLU A 24 50.22 47.07 16.46
CA GLU A 24 48.77 47.24 16.22
C GLU A 24 48.31 46.48 14.96
N ASP A 25 49.03 46.61 13.85
CA ASP A 25 48.73 45.91 12.60
C ASP A 25 48.85 44.38 12.77
N THR A 26 49.85 43.91 13.49
CA THR A 26 50.01 42.48 13.81
C THR A 26 48.91 41.98 14.72
N ALA A 27 48.53 42.73 15.75
CA ALA A 27 47.44 42.37 16.66
C ALA A 27 46.10 42.28 15.91
N TYR A 28 45.80 43.24 15.03
CA TYR A 28 44.60 43.24 14.20
C TYR A 28 44.58 42.03 13.23
N LYS A 29 45.68 41.78 12.52
CA LYS A 29 45.80 40.61 11.62
C LYS A 29 45.64 39.29 12.37
N ASN A 30 46.23 39.18 13.57
CA ASN A 30 46.11 37.99 14.42
C ASN A 30 44.67 37.80 14.92
N ALA A 31 43.99 38.87 15.33
CA ALA A 31 42.59 38.83 15.76
C ALA A 31 41.66 38.36 14.61
N ILE A 32 41.83 38.91 13.41
CA ILE A 32 41.09 38.45 12.21
C ILE A 32 41.40 36.99 11.91
N ALA A 33 42.67 36.58 11.92
CA ALA A 33 43.06 35.21 11.63
C ALA A 33 42.47 34.23 12.65
N ALA A 34 42.43 34.58 13.94
CA ALA A 34 41.81 33.78 14.99
C ALA A 34 40.30 33.68 14.80
N ALA A 35 39.60 34.80 14.64
CA ALA A 35 38.15 34.82 14.41
C ALA A 35 37.74 34.09 13.13
N ASN A 36 38.54 34.18 12.06
CA ASN A 36 38.28 33.46 10.82
C ASN A 36 38.45 31.94 10.99
N ARG A 37 39.45 31.50 11.79
CA ARG A 37 39.58 30.06 12.14
C ARG A 37 38.36 29.57 12.92
N GLU A 38 37.84 30.37 13.85
CA GLU A 38 36.61 30.03 14.60
C GLU A 38 35.39 29.99 13.71
N PHE A 39 35.23 30.96 12.80
CA PHE A 39 34.16 30.97 11.81
C PHE A 39 34.19 29.72 10.91
N VAL A 40 35.35 29.38 10.35
CA VAL A 40 35.50 28.18 9.49
C VAL A 40 35.21 26.90 10.28
N ARG A 41 35.71 26.79 11.53
CA ARG A 41 35.41 25.65 12.41
C ARG A 41 33.92 25.57 12.75
N GLY A 42 33.28 26.70 13.06
CA GLY A 42 31.85 26.80 13.34
C GLY A 42 31.01 26.39 12.14
N LYS A 43 31.36 26.87 10.93
CA LYS A 43 30.72 26.50 9.68
C LYS A 43 30.80 24.99 9.44
N LYS A 44 32.00 24.41 9.57
CA LYS A 44 32.18 22.96 9.40
C LYS A 44 31.30 22.17 10.39
N ARG A 45 31.30 22.54 11.67
CA ARG A 45 30.46 21.87 12.69
C ARG A 45 28.97 21.97 12.37
N ARG A 46 28.52 23.12 11.88
CA ARG A 46 27.14 23.34 11.43
C ARG A 46 26.76 22.43 10.27
N ASP A 47 27.62 22.38 9.25
CA ASP A 47 27.37 21.58 8.06
C ASP A 47 27.38 20.08 8.39
N ASP A 48 28.30 19.63 9.26
CA ASP A 48 28.35 18.27 9.79
C ASP A 48 27.07 17.91 10.58
N ALA A 49 26.62 18.80 11.47
CA ALA A 49 25.40 18.59 12.27
C ALA A 49 24.12 18.60 11.40
N THR A 50 24.07 19.45 10.38
CA THR A 50 22.97 19.49 9.41
C THR A 50 22.90 18.19 8.60
N THR A 51 24.05 17.69 8.16
CA THR A 51 24.15 16.40 7.44
C THR A 51 23.69 15.24 8.33
N GLN A 52 24.13 15.22 9.60
CA GLN A 52 23.68 14.23 10.59
C GLN A 52 22.17 14.26 10.78
N TYR A 53 21.58 15.46 10.92
CA TYR A 53 20.14 15.61 11.08
C TYR A 53 19.38 15.10 9.85
N GLN A 54 19.81 15.47 8.64
CA GLN A 54 19.16 15.02 7.41
C GLN A 54 19.18 13.49 7.25
N ALA A 55 20.30 12.84 7.59
CA ALA A 55 20.41 11.39 7.54
C ALA A 55 19.41 10.72 8.51
N VAL A 56 19.41 11.13 9.78
CA VAL A 56 18.52 10.54 10.82
C VAL A 56 17.04 10.84 10.51
N SER A 57 16.72 12.04 10.02
CA SER A 57 15.35 12.40 9.61
C SER A 57 14.85 11.52 8.46
N THR A 58 15.70 11.21 7.49
CA THR A 58 15.35 10.34 6.36
C THR A 58 15.09 8.91 6.82
N ASP A 59 15.95 8.39 7.70
CA ASP A 59 15.79 7.05 8.30
C ASP A 59 14.48 6.95 9.11
N MET A 60 14.15 8.00 9.88
CA MET A 60 12.90 8.07 10.64
C MET A 60 11.67 8.03 9.72
N GLU A 61 11.67 8.78 8.62
CA GLU A 61 10.59 8.74 7.63
C GLU A 61 10.44 7.37 6.98
N GLU A 62 11.55 6.68 6.70
CA GLU A 62 11.52 5.32 6.17
C GLU A 62 10.94 4.33 7.19
N GLN A 63 11.32 4.42 8.47
CA GLN A 63 10.70 3.60 9.53
C GLN A 63 9.20 3.87 9.63
N GLN A 64 8.78 5.14 9.56
CA GLN A 64 7.35 5.49 9.60
C GLN A 64 6.59 4.91 8.41
N LYS A 65 7.17 4.96 7.20
CA LYS A 65 6.60 4.32 6.00
C LYS A 65 6.49 2.82 6.23
N ASN A 66 7.53 2.15 6.71
CA ASN A 66 7.52 0.71 7.00
C ASN A 66 6.44 0.31 8.03
N ILE A 67 6.20 1.12 9.07
CA ILE A 67 5.11 0.92 10.03
C ILE A 67 3.74 1.04 9.36
N LYS A 68 3.50 2.12 8.60
CA LYS A 68 2.23 2.34 7.88
C LYS A 68 1.92 1.20 6.92
N THR A 69 2.96 0.79 6.21
CA THR A 69 3.00 -0.40 5.37
C THR A 69 2.50 -1.58 6.20
N ILE A 70 3.23 -2.09 7.20
CA ILE A 70 2.84 -3.28 8.00
C ILE A 70 1.39 -3.21 8.52
N LYS A 71 0.94 -2.04 9.01
CA LYS A 71 -0.46 -1.83 9.45
C LYS A 71 -1.49 -2.11 8.36
N ALA A 72 -1.27 -1.61 7.14
CA ALA A 72 -2.14 -1.89 6.00
C ALA A 72 -2.13 -3.38 5.61
N GLY A 73 -1.00 -4.07 5.81
CA GLY A 73 -0.90 -5.53 5.61
C GLY A 73 -1.79 -6.31 6.59
N ILE A 74 -1.78 -5.92 7.86
CA ILE A 74 -2.65 -6.49 8.91
C ILE A 74 -4.14 -6.26 8.58
N GLU A 75 -4.51 -5.06 8.16
CA GLU A 75 -5.89 -4.73 7.79
C GLU A 75 -6.39 -5.53 6.57
N ASN A 76 -5.52 -5.77 5.59
CA ASN A 76 -5.83 -6.63 4.45
C ASN A 76 -6.06 -8.09 4.88
N LEU A 77 -5.24 -8.62 5.81
CA LEU A 77 -5.46 -9.95 6.37
C LEU A 77 -6.78 -10.04 7.14
N ASP A 78 -7.14 -9.02 7.90
CA ASP A 78 -8.45 -8.94 8.58
C ASP A 78 -9.61 -8.95 7.59
N SER A 79 -9.47 -8.21 6.48
CA SER A 79 -10.45 -8.20 5.39
C SER A 79 -10.57 -9.58 4.72
N GLN A 80 -9.46 -10.30 4.53
CA GLN A 80 -9.48 -11.67 4.00
C GLN A 80 -10.18 -12.64 4.94
N VAL A 81 -9.88 -12.60 6.24
CA VAL A 81 -10.55 -13.41 7.25
C VAL A 81 -12.06 -13.14 7.27
N ALA A 82 -12.47 -11.87 7.19
CA ALA A 82 -13.88 -11.51 7.12
C ALA A 82 -14.58 -12.10 5.87
N ARG A 83 -13.93 -12.04 4.70
CA ARG A 83 -14.45 -12.62 3.46
C ARG A 83 -14.59 -14.14 3.55
N TYR A 84 -13.56 -14.85 4.05
CA TYR A 84 -13.65 -16.30 4.20
C TYR A 84 -14.75 -16.73 5.18
N ASN A 85 -14.96 -15.98 6.27
CA ASN A 85 -16.08 -16.22 7.16
C ASN A 85 -17.44 -15.99 6.49
N GLN A 86 -17.55 -15.00 5.61
CA GLN A 86 -18.75 -14.78 4.81
C GLN A 86 -18.99 -15.92 3.81
N ASP A 87 -17.94 -16.41 3.17
CA ASP A 87 -18.02 -17.56 2.25
C ASP A 87 -18.46 -18.83 2.98
N ILE A 88 -17.94 -19.09 4.19
CA ILE A 88 -18.39 -20.21 5.04
C ILE A 88 -19.90 -20.10 5.31
N LYS A 89 -20.38 -18.92 5.70
CA LYS A 89 -21.83 -18.69 5.92
C LYS A 89 -22.64 -18.95 4.65
N ALA A 90 -22.16 -18.46 3.50
CA ALA A 90 -22.84 -18.70 2.22
C ALA A 90 -22.87 -20.19 1.84
N GLN A 91 -21.80 -20.95 2.11
CA GLN A 91 -21.79 -22.41 1.92
C GLN A 91 -22.79 -23.10 2.85
N GLN A 92 -22.87 -22.70 4.12
CA GLN A 92 -23.84 -23.24 5.09
C GLN A 92 -25.29 -22.94 4.68
N GLU A 93 -25.58 -21.71 4.22
CA GLU A 93 -26.90 -21.34 3.71
C GLU A 93 -27.27 -22.12 2.44
N SER A 94 -26.30 -22.34 1.55
CA SER A 94 -26.49 -23.14 0.34
C SER A 94 -26.84 -24.59 0.66
N LEU A 95 -26.09 -25.22 1.59
CA LEU A 95 -26.39 -26.57 2.05
C LEU A 95 -27.78 -26.64 2.70
N LYS A 96 -28.12 -25.68 3.57
CA LYS A 96 -29.44 -25.58 4.18
C LYS A 96 -30.55 -25.50 3.14
N LYS A 97 -30.39 -24.67 2.11
CA LYS A 97 -31.36 -24.55 1.02
C LYS A 97 -31.49 -25.85 0.24
N TRP A 98 -30.37 -26.50 -0.07
CA TRP A 98 -30.37 -27.78 -0.78
C TRP A 98 -31.09 -28.87 0.01
N LEU A 99 -30.82 -29.02 1.31
CA LEU A 99 -31.50 -29.97 2.19
C LEU A 99 -33.03 -29.75 2.23
N GLN A 100 -33.48 -28.49 2.15
CA GLN A 100 -34.90 -28.13 2.16
C GLN A 100 -35.63 -28.40 0.85
N THR A 101 -34.91 -28.49 -0.27
CA THR A 101 -35.49 -28.64 -1.61
C THR A 101 -35.34 -30.03 -2.19
N GLU A 102 -34.26 -30.75 -1.85
CA GLU A 102 -33.92 -32.02 -2.47
C GLU A 102 -34.69 -33.19 -1.84
N LYS A 103 -35.11 -34.13 -2.68
CA LYS A 103 -35.67 -35.41 -2.25
C LYS A 103 -34.56 -36.27 -1.64
N GLN A 104 -34.77 -36.77 -0.43
CA GLN A 104 -33.72 -37.50 0.31
C GLN A 104 -34.06 -38.98 0.49
N GLY A 105 -35.14 -39.43 -0.12
CA GLY A 105 -35.52 -40.83 -0.15
C GLY A 105 -37.00 -40.98 -0.39
N GLU A 106 -37.47 -42.18 -0.09
CA GLU A 106 -38.84 -42.61 -0.22
C GLU A 106 -39.24 -43.56 0.92
N ALA A 107 -40.53 -43.57 1.22
CA ALA A 107 -41.12 -44.52 2.14
C ALA A 107 -42.32 -45.19 1.49
N LEU A 108 -42.54 -46.46 1.84
CA LEU A 108 -43.68 -47.23 1.37
C LEU A 108 -44.64 -47.46 2.54
N ALA A 109 -45.87 -46.99 2.40
CA ALA A 109 -46.92 -47.26 3.37
C ALA A 109 -47.82 -48.39 2.86
N ALA A 110 -47.95 -49.45 3.66
CA ALA A 110 -48.94 -50.50 3.43
C ALA A 110 -50.18 -50.21 4.28
N VAL A 111 -51.35 -50.29 3.66
CA VAL A 111 -52.64 -50.09 4.32
C VAL A 111 -53.60 -51.20 3.93
N ILE A 112 -54.20 -51.87 4.91
CA ILE A 112 -55.29 -52.82 4.72
C ILE A 112 -56.59 -52.12 5.08
N PHE A 113 -57.55 -52.15 4.16
CA PHE A 113 -58.89 -51.62 4.39
C PHE A 113 -59.94 -52.43 3.63
N THR A 114 -61.16 -52.47 4.15
CA THR A 114 -62.31 -53.09 3.50
C THR A 114 -63.13 -52.03 2.77
N ARG A 115 -63.38 -52.23 1.48
CA ARG A 115 -64.29 -51.41 0.68
C ARG A 115 -65.68 -52.03 0.69
N GLY A 116 -66.62 -51.39 1.37
CA GLY A 116 -68.03 -51.76 1.34
C GLY A 116 -68.70 -51.43 0.00
N PHE A 117 -69.82 -52.10 -0.27
CA PHE A 117 -70.56 -51.96 -1.54
C PHE A 117 -71.07 -50.53 -1.82
N LYS A 118 -71.23 -49.70 -0.79
CA LYS A 118 -71.67 -48.30 -0.91
C LYS A 118 -70.53 -47.28 -0.76
N ASP A 119 -69.30 -47.73 -0.50
CA ASP A 119 -68.18 -46.84 -0.26
C ASP A 119 -67.60 -46.29 -1.56
N LYS A 120 -67.36 -44.98 -1.59
CA LYS A 120 -66.68 -44.34 -2.72
C LYS A 120 -65.18 -44.61 -2.62
N ALA A 121 -64.54 -44.83 -3.77
CA ALA A 121 -63.10 -45.11 -3.82
C ALA A 121 -62.27 -43.95 -3.22
N HIS A 122 -62.63 -42.70 -3.51
CA HIS A 122 -61.90 -41.52 -3.00
C HIS A 122 -61.99 -41.35 -1.47
N THR A 123 -63.10 -41.75 -0.84
CA THR A 123 -63.22 -41.67 0.62
C THR A 123 -62.29 -42.68 1.30
N LEU A 124 -62.18 -43.90 0.75
CA LEU A 124 -61.28 -44.93 1.28
C LEU A 124 -59.81 -44.60 1.05
N GLU A 125 -59.47 -44.04 -0.10
CA GLU A 125 -58.12 -43.52 -0.38
C GLU A 125 -57.75 -42.39 0.60
N SER A 126 -58.69 -41.46 0.86
CA SER A 126 -58.47 -40.41 1.85
C SER A 126 -58.30 -40.95 3.28
N MET A 127 -59.02 -42.01 3.65
CA MET A 127 -58.87 -42.63 4.97
C MET A 127 -57.54 -43.40 5.08
N ALA A 128 -57.13 -44.12 4.04
CA ALA A 128 -55.83 -44.79 3.99
C ALA A 128 -54.65 -43.79 4.07
N ASP A 129 -54.79 -42.62 3.45
CA ASP A 129 -53.82 -41.54 3.54
C ASP A 129 -53.77 -40.93 4.96
N ARG A 130 -54.93 -40.73 5.62
CA ARG A 130 -54.98 -40.29 7.03
C ARG A 130 -54.36 -41.28 8.00
N ALA A 131 -54.55 -42.58 7.78
CA ALA A 131 -53.97 -43.63 8.61
C ALA A 131 -52.45 -43.75 8.43
N SER A 132 -51.93 -43.52 7.22
CA SER A 132 -50.49 -43.61 6.94
C SER A 132 -49.70 -42.34 7.30
N ALA A 133 -50.32 -41.16 7.33
CA ALA A 133 -49.62 -39.90 7.59
C ALA A 133 -48.84 -39.83 8.92
N PRO A 134 -49.39 -40.24 10.10
CA PRO A 134 -48.63 -40.23 11.36
C PRO A 134 -47.43 -41.18 11.35
N LEU A 135 -47.55 -42.31 10.65
CA LEU A 135 -46.47 -43.30 10.52
C LEU A 135 -45.33 -42.76 9.65
N MET A 136 -45.66 -42.01 8.59
CA MET A 136 -44.67 -41.30 7.79
C MET A 136 -43.91 -40.27 8.63
N ALA A 137 -44.62 -39.45 9.43
CA ALA A 137 -43.97 -38.46 10.30
C ALA A 137 -42.99 -39.11 11.30
N GLN A 138 -43.38 -40.24 11.91
CA GLN A 138 -42.49 -40.98 12.81
C GLN A 138 -41.25 -41.52 12.09
N TYR A 139 -41.44 -42.12 10.91
CA TYR A 139 -40.35 -42.63 10.08
C TYR A 139 -39.37 -41.51 9.65
N MET A 140 -39.90 -40.33 9.36
CA MET A 140 -39.09 -39.15 9.06
C MET A 140 -38.25 -38.68 10.25
N GLY A 141 -38.82 -38.66 11.46
CA GLY A 141 -38.06 -38.35 12.67
C GLY A 141 -36.86 -39.29 12.86
N THR A 142 -37.03 -40.60 12.65
CA THR A 142 -35.91 -41.56 12.71
C THR A 142 -34.88 -41.33 11.60
N TYR A 143 -35.32 -40.94 10.40
CA TYR A 143 -34.43 -40.62 9.28
C TYR A 143 -33.58 -39.37 9.58
N ILE A 144 -34.19 -38.30 10.12
CA ILE A 144 -33.47 -37.07 10.49
C ILE A 144 -32.37 -37.40 11.53
N GLN A 145 -32.70 -38.21 12.53
CA GLN A 145 -31.75 -38.65 13.56
C GLN A 145 -30.56 -39.43 12.98
N SER A 146 -30.77 -40.29 11.97
CA SER A 146 -29.67 -41.07 11.39
C SER A 146 -28.64 -40.21 10.65
N TYR A 147 -29.03 -39.05 10.12
CA TYR A 147 -28.12 -38.14 9.40
C TYR A 147 -27.63 -36.96 10.23
N THR A 148 -28.06 -36.85 11.48
CA THR A 148 -27.72 -35.74 12.39
C THR A 148 -26.22 -35.52 12.49
N LYS A 149 -25.45 -36.59 12.75
CA LYS A 149 -23.98 -36.50 12.86
C LYS A 149 -23.29 -36.02 11.59
N VAL A 150 -23.82 -36.41 10.43
CA VAL A 150 -23.25 -36.05 9.12
C VAL A 150 -23.49 -34.57 8.85
N ILE A 151 -24.70 -34.08 9.12
CA ILE A 151 -25.08 -32.69 8.87
C ILE A 151 -24.45 -31.74 9.91
N ASP A 152 -24.34 -32.17 11.16
CA ASP A 152 -23.70 -31.40 12.25
C ASP A 152 -22.20 -31.16 12.04
N SER A 153 -21.55 -31.90 11.11
CA SER A 153 -20.16 -31.61 10.75
C SER A 153 -20.00 -30.32 9.94
N VAL A 154 -21.10 -29.78 9.41
CA VAL A 154 -21.12 -28.60 8.53
C VAL A 154 -22.03 -27.49 9.05
N LEU A 155 -23.23 -27.85 9.51
CA LEU A 155 -24.21 -26.93 10.07
C LEU A 155 -24.15 -26.94 11.61
N SER A 156 -24.61 -25.86 12.23
CA SER A 156 -24.73 -25.80 13.69
C SER A 156 -25.77 -26.80 14.20
N VAL A 157 -25.53 -27.38 15.38
CA VAL A 157 -26.41 -28.31 16.12
C VAL A 157 -27.87 -27.81 16.22
N ASP A 158 -28.10 -26.50 16.21
CA ASP A 158 -29.43 -25.89 16.28
C ASP A 158 -30.29 -26.08 15.02
N PHE A 159 -29.69 -26.37 13.87
CA PHE A 159 -30.42 -26.54 12.61
C PHE A 159 -31.36 -27.75 12.66
N ILE A 160 -30.89 -28.87 13.21
CA ILE A 160 -31.64 -30.14 13.22
C ILE A 160 -32.68 -30.15 14.33
N ARG A 161 -32.36 -29.55 15.49
CA ARG A 161 -33.33 -29.37 16.59
C ARG A 161 -34.55 -28.55 16.19
N ALA A 162 -34.41 -27.69 15.18
CA ALA A 162 -35.52 -26.89 14.65
C ALA A 162 -36.44 -27.66 13.68
N ILE A 163 -36.08 -28.87 13.24
CA ILE A 163 -36.82 -29.66 12.26
C ILE A 163 -37.18 -31.02 12.87
N GLU A 164 -38.34 -31.10 13.52
CA GLU A 164 -38.78 -32.30 14.25
C GLU A 164 -39.58 -33.30 13.38
N GLU A 165 -40.24 -32.86 12.29
CA GLU A 165 -41.24 -33.68 11.60
C GLU A 165 -41.07 -33.82 10.07
N GLY A 166 -40.32 -32.93 9.40
CA GLY A 166 -40.12 -32.90 7.94
C GLY A 166 -41.41 -32.96 7.09
N THR A 167 -41.30 -33.24 5.78
CA THR A 167 -42.45 -33.38 4.87
C THR A 167 -42.40 -34.66 4.00
N ALA A 168 -43.47 -35.44 3.99
CA ALA A 168 -43.67 -36.54 3.03
C ALA A 168 -44.68 -36.13 1.94
N LYS A 169 -44.36 -36.38 0.67
CA LYS A 169 -45.25 -36.06 -0.47
C LYS A 169 -45.55 -37.32 -1.26
N TRP A 170 -46.75 -37.44 -1.80
CA TRP A 170 -47.05 -38.52 -2.72
C TRP A 170 -46.23 -38.33 -4.00
N ASN A 171 -45.61 -39.41 -4.49
CA ASN A 171 -44.76 -39.40 -5.69
C ASN A 171 -45.55 -39.39 -7.02
N ASN A 172 -46.87 -39.20 -6.98
CA ASN A 172 -47.80 -39.28 -8.11
C ASN A 172 -47.86 -40.65 -8.82
N GLU A 173 -47.28 -41.70 -8.24
CA GLU A 173 -47.40 -43.08 -8.73
C GLU A 173 -48.74 -43.68 -8.28
N GLU A 174 -49.41 -44.42 -9.17
CA GLU A 174 -50.67 -45.08 -8.82
C GLU A 174 -50.44 -46.10 -7.68
N PRO A 175 -51.21 -46.05 -6.57
CA PRO A 175 -51.05 -47.01 -5.48
C PRO A 175 -51.29 -48.44 -5.95
N LEU A 176 -50.37 -49.36 -5.59
CA LEU A 176 -50.55 -50.78 -5.87
C LEU A 176 -51.67 -51.33 -4.98
N ARG A 177 -52.66 -52.00 -5.57
CA ARG A 177 -53.76 -52.65 -4.85
C ARG A 177 -53.76 -54.15 -5.11
N ILE A 178 -53.90 -54.93 -4.05
CA ILE A 178 -53.97 -56.40 -4.07
C ILE A 178 -55.23 -56.82 -3.32
N GLU A 179 -56.08 -57.63 -3.95
CA GLU A 179 -57.28 -58.17 -3.32
C GLU A 179 -56.91 -59.26 -2.32
N LEU A 180 -57.28 -59.07 -1.05
CA LEU A 180 -57.00 -60.03 0.02
C LEU A 180 -58.19 -60.96 0.29
N GLU A 181 -59.40 -60.42 0.34
CA GLU A 181 -60.59 -61.18 0.71
C GLU A 181 -61.86 -60.54 0.12
N LYS A 182 -62.82 -61.39 -0.29
CA LYS A 182 -64.17 -60.95 -0.67
C LYS A 182 -65.17 -61.55 0.30
N GLY A 183 -65.98 -60.71 0.94
CA GLY A 183 -66.97 -61.14 1.90
C GLY A 183 -68.26 -60.33 1.85
N ASN A 184 -69.20 -60.68 2.73
CA ASN A 184 -70.54 -60.06 2.79
C ASN A 184 -70.50 -58.57 3.18
N ARG A 185 -69.37 -58.08 3.69
CA ARG A 185 -69.14 -56.68 4.06
C ARG A 185 -68.43 -55.87 2.96
N GLY A 186 -67.95 -56.51 1.89
CA GLY A 186 -67.20 -55.88 0.80
C GLY A 186 -65.92 -56.63 0.44
N THR A 187 -65.01 -55.95 -0.26
CA THR A 187 -63.70 -56.49 -0.65
C THR A 187 -62.60 -55.83 0.18
N THR A 188 -61.74 -56.63 0.82
CA THR A 188 -60.55 -56.15 1.53
C THR A 188 -59.36 -56.06 0.59
N TYR A 189 -58.69 -54.91 0.61
CA TYR A 189 -57.53 -54.62 -0.22
C TYR A 189 -56.30 -54.36 0.64
N LEU A 190 -55.15 -54.85 0.20
CA LEU A 190 -53.84 -54.32 0.55
C LEU A 190 -53.50 -53.22 -0.44
N ARG A 191 -53.23 -52.02 0.07
CA ARG A 191 -52.76 -50.86 -0.70
C ARG A 191 -51.33 -50.55 -0.30
N LEU A 192 -50.42 -50.48 -1.27
CA LEU A 192 -49.09 -49.94 -1.08
C LEU A 192 -48.99 -48.59 -1.81
N LYS A 193 -48.67 -47.54 -1.05
CA LYS A 193 -48.47 -46.19 -1.59
C LYS A 193 -47.07 -45.72 -1.25
N ARG A 194 -46.38 -45.18 -2.27
CA ARG A 194 -45.03 -44.65 -2.15
C ARG A 194 -45.06 -43.15 -1.91
N TYR A 195 -44.22 -42.69 -0.99
CA TYR A 195 -44.06 -41.29 -0.64
C TYR A 195 -42.62 -40.86 -0.85
N GLU A 196 -42.41 -39.67 -1.39
CA GLU A 196 -41.13 -38.98 -1.39
C GLU A 196 -40.89 -38.31 -0.04
N LEU A 197 -39.67 -38.43 0.45
CA LEU A 197 -39.25 -37.87 1.73
C LEU A 197 -38.45 -36.59 1.54
N TYR A 198 -38.88 -35.55 2.23
CA TYR A 198 -38.19 -34.26 2.36
C TYR A 198 -37.97 -33.99 3.87
N PRO A 199 -37.00 -34.67 4.50
CA PRO A 199 -36.80 -34.66 5.96
C PRO A 199 -36.53 -33.27 6.52
N PHE A 200 -35.85 -32.42 5.75
CA PHE A 200 -35.45 -31.09 6.20
C PHE A 200 -36.40 -29.97 5.73
N GLN A 201 -37.52 -30.34 5.09
CA GLN A 201 -38.54 -29.38 4.68
C GLN A 201 -39.61 -29.23 5.78
N SER A 202 -39.80 -28.01 6.28
CA SER A 202 -40.86 -27.73 7.26
C SER A 202 -42.26 -28.04 6.70
N PRO A 203 -43.14 -28.69 7.48
CA PRO A 203 -44.49 -29.03 7.04
C PRO A 203 -45.32 -27.76 6.75
N LYS A 204 -45.91 -27.66 5.55
CA LYS A 204 -46.73 -26.51 5.15
C LYS A 204 -48.17 -26.53 5.69
N GLY A 205 -48.64 -27.68 6.18
CA GLY A 205 -50.05 -27.93 6.51
C GLY A 205 -50.36 -28.16 7.99
N GLY A 206 -49.37 -28.01 8.88
CA GLY A 206 -49.49 -28.36 10.30
C GLY A 206 -49.39 -29.86 10.57
N ILE A 207 -49.36 -30.22 11.87
CA ILE A 207 -49.17 -31.59 12.36
C ILE A 207 -50.45 -32.40 12.12
N VAL A 208 -50.35 -33.52 11.40
CA VAL A 208 -51.50 -34.42 11.16
C VAL A 208 -51.76 -35.24 12.42
N LYS A 209 -52.91 -35.00 13.06
CA LYS A 209 -53.31 -35.79 14.25
C LYS A 209 -53.61 -37.24 13.85
N PRO A 210 -53.13 -38.23 14.61
CA PRO A 210 -53.45 -39.63 14.35
C PRO A 210 -54.95 -39.88 14.51
N SER A 211 -55.60 -40.45 13.49
CA SER A 211 -56.95 -40.99 13.59
C SER A 211 -56.90 -42.52 13.57
N SER A 212 -57.20 -43.16 14.70
CA SER A 212 -57.29 -44.61 14.79
C SER A 212 -58.68 -45.09 14.35
N ASP A 213 -58.87 -45.33 13.05
CA ASP A 213 -60.03 -46.07 12.58
C ASP A 213 -59.79 -47.57 12.77
N LYS A 214 -60.60 -48.24 13.60
CA LYS A 214 -60.46 -49.69 13.91
C LYS A 214 -60.53 -50.61 12.68
N ASN A 215 -61.03 -50.09 11.56
CA ASN A 215 -61.23 -50.83 10.31
C ASN A 215 -60.08 -50.62 9.31
N ILE A 216 -59.05 -49.85 9.65
CA ILE A 216 -57.89 -49.58 8.79
C ILE A 216 -56.62 -49.89 9.57
N GLN A 217 -55.80 -50.75 8.99
CA GLN A 217 -54.51 -51.14 9.54
C GLN A 217 -53.44 -50.57 8.61
N ALA A 218 -52.43 -49.89 9.16
CA ALA A 218 -51.39 -49.24 8.37
C ALA A 218 -50.01 -49.47 9.00
N THR A 219 -48.99 -49.59 8.16
CA THR A 219 -47.58 -49.65 8.59
C THR A 219 -46.67 -49.08 7.51
N VAL A 220 -45.46 -48.67 7.91
CA VAL A 220 -44.35 -48.43 6.97
C VAL A 220 -43.67 -49.76 6.68
N ILE A 221 -43.34 -50.01 5.42
CA ILE A 221 -42.66 -51.22 4.97
C ILE A 221 -41.33 -50.83 4.33
N THR A 222 -40.25 -51.42 4.83
CA THR A 222 -38.90 -51.29 4.30
C THR A 222 -38.35 -52.62 3.78
N THR A 223 -38.88 -53.76 4.26
CA THR A 223 -38.43 -55.09 3.85
C THR A 223 -39.59 -56.04 3.51
N ARG A 224 -39.30 -57.08 2.73
CA ARG A 224 -40.28 -58.14 2.41
C ARG A 224 -40.86 -58.79 3.67
N LYS A 225 -39.99 -59.09 4.63
CA LYS A 225 -40.35 -59.68 5.92
C LYS A 225 -41.34 -58.81 6.70
N GLU A 226 -41.19 -57.48 6.66
CA GLU A 226 -42.15 -56.58 7.30
C GLU A 226 -43.53 -56.63 6.65
N LEU A 227 -43.60 -56.77 5.32
CA LEU A 227 -44.88 -56.93 4.61
C LEU A 227 -45.55 -58.26 4.99
N ASP A 228 -44.79 -59.34 5.03
CA ASP A 228 -45.29 -60.67 5.39
C ASP A 228 -45.76 -60.71 6.86
N ASN A 229 -45.00 -60.09 7.75
CA ASN A 229 -45.37 -59.91 9.16
C ASN A 229 -46.65 -59.08 9.29
N PHE A 230 -46.77 -57.99 8.53
CA PHE A 230 -47.96 -57.15 8.54
C PHE A 230 -49.20 -57.90 8.03
N LEU A 231 -49.08 -58.70 6.97
CA LEU A 231 -50.16 -59.54 6.48
C LEU A 231 -50.56 -60.59 7.52
N SER A 232 -49.60 -61.31 8.09
CA SER A 232 -49.87 -62.37 9.08
C SER A 232 -50.46 -61.84 10.39
N GLN A 233 -50.02 -60.68 10.88
CA GLN A 233 -50.63 -59.99 12.03
C GLN A 233 -52.10 -59.65 11.81
N ASN A 234 -52.51 -59.47 10.55
CA ASN A 234 -53.88 -59.16 10.16
C ASN A 234 -54.65 -60.39 9.64
N GLY A 235 -54.12 -61.60 9.85
CA GLY A 235 -54.81 -62.86 9.50
C GLY A 235 -54.66 -63.30 8.05
N TYR A 236 -53.75 -62.69 7.28
CA TYR A 236 -53.51 -63.01 5.88
C TYR A 236 -52.18 -63.76 5.69
N SER A 237 -52.19 -64.87 4.97
CA SER A 237 -50.96 -65.62 4.62
C SER A 237 -50.37 -65.10 3.31
N ALA A 238 -49.13 -64.61 3.33
CA ALA A 238 -48.43 -64.08 2.16
C ALA A 238 -48.35 -65.10 1.00
N ALA A 239 -48.28 -66.41 1.31
CA ALA A 239 -48.22 -67.48 0.32
C ALA A 239 -49.51 -67.62 -0.53
N ASN A 240 -50.62 -67.03 -0.08
CA ASN A 240 -51.91 -67.12 -0.78
C ASN A 240 -52.09 -66.03 -1.85
N TYR A 241 -51.14 -65.10 -2.02
CA TYR A 241 -51.28 -63.92 -2.87
C TYR A 241 -50.09 -63.75 -3.82
N ASP A 242 -50.32 -63.21 -5.02
CA ASP A 242 -49.24 -62.76 -5.91
C ASP A 242 -48.68 -61.41 -5.43
N LEU A 243 -47.62 -61.48 -4.62
CA LEU A 243 -46.94 -60.33 -4.03
C LEU A 243 -45.70 -59.89 -4.82
N GLU A 244 -45.42 -60.46 -6.00
CA GLU A 244 -44.20 -60.15 -6.76
C GLU A 244 -44.06 -58.65 -7.09
N ARG A 245 -45.18 -58.00 -7.45
CA ARG A 245 -45.20 -56.55 -7.68
C ARG A 245 -44.90 -55.76 -6.41
N ALA A 246 -45.44 -56.17 -5.25
CA ALA A 246 -45.18 -55.50 -3.98
C ALA A 246 -43.72 -55.69 -3.54
N TYR A 247 -43.16 -56.89 -3.70
CA TYR A 247 -41.76 -57.17 -3.41
C TYR A 247 -40.80 -56.42 -4.32
N ARG A 248 -41.16 -56.20 -5.58
CA ARG A 248 -40.40 -55.35 -6.50
C ARG A 248 -40.44 -53.89 -6.04
N LEU A 249 -41.62 -53.39 -5.68
CA LEU A 249 -41.80 -52.03 -5.17
C LEU A 249 -40.94 -51.76 -3.92
N ILE A 250 -40.91 -52.71 -2.98
CA ILE A 250 -40.06 -52.63 -1.77
C ILE A 250 -38.58 -52.58 -2.15
N LYS A 251 -38.14 -53.45 -3.07
CA LYS A 251 -36.75 -53.51 -3.52
C LYS A 251 -36.33 -52.20 -4.20
N GLU A 252 -37.17 -51.66 -5.08
CA GLU A 252 -36.94 -50.38 -5.74
C GLU A 252 -36.84 -49.23 -4.73
N THR A 253 -37.78 -49.17 -3.78
CA THR A 253 -37.77 -48.16 -2.71
C THR A 253 -36.48 -48.23 -1.89
N ALA A 254 -36.05 -49.43 -1.50
CA ALA A 254 -34.80 -49.64 -0.77
C ALA A 254 -33.56 -49.21 -1.59
N GLN A 255 -33.54 -49.53 -2.89
CA GLN A 255 -32.46 -49.13 -3.79
C GLN A 255 -32.39 -47.60 -3.93
N MET A 256 -33.52 -46.92 -4.12
CA MET A 256 -33.54 -45.47 -4.22
C MET A 256 -33.16 -44.78 -2.91
N ASN A 257 -33.53 -45.36 -1.76
CA ASN A 257 -33.06 -44.88 -0.46
C ASN A 257 -31.54 -45.01 -0.29
N SER A 258 -30.95 -46.10 -0.76
CA SER A 258 -29.49 -46.26 -0.77
C SER A 258 -28.83 -45.17 -1.60
N THR A 259 -29.29 -44.96 -2.84
CA THR A 259 -28.74 -43.93 -3.73
C THR A 259 -28.92 -42.51 -3.17
N ALA A 260 -30.08 -42.21 -2.57
CA ALA A 260 -30.31 -40.92 -1.94
C ALA A 260 -29.41 -40.71 -0.71
N GLY A 261 -29.18 -41.76 0.09
CA GLY A 261 -28.26 -41.74 1.22
C GLY A 261 -26.81 -41.49 0.81
N ASP A 262 -26.34 -42.17 -0.25
CA ASP A 262 -25.00 -41.97 -0.80
C ASP A 262 -24.84 -40.54 -1.35
N GLY A 263 -25.83 -40.05 -2.09
CA GLY A 263 -25.84 -38.68 -2.62
C GLY A 263 -25.83 -37.62 -1.53
N LEU A 264 -26.58 -37.82 -0.44
CA LEU A 264 -26.55 -36.94 0.73
C LEU A 264 -25.17 -36.91 1.39
N GLN A 265 -24.56 -38.07 1.62
CA GLN A 265 -23.22 -38.14 2.22
C GLN A 265 -22.17 -37.45 1.34
N GLU A 266 -22.22 -37.67 0.02
CA GLU A 266 -21.30 -37.04 -0.93
C GLU A 266 -21.45 -35.51 -0.94
N GLN A 267 -22.69 -35.00 -0.98
CA GLN A 267 -22.94 -33.56 -0.96
C GLN A 267 -22.46 -32.93 0.35
N VAL A 268 -22.82 -33.50 1.51
CA VAL A 268 -22.39 -32.97 2.80
C VAL A 268 -20.87 -33.00 2.92
N ARG A 269 -20.21 -34.08 2.47
CA ARG A 269 -18.75 -34.17 2.43
C ARG A 269 -18.14 -33.09 1.53
N SER A 270 -18.72 -32.82 0.37
CA SER A 270 -18.25 -31.75 -0.52
C SER A 270 -18.30 -30.37 0.15
N PHE A 271 -19.39 -30.06 0.87
CA PHE A 271 -19.49 -28.82 1.65
C PHE A 271 -18.51 -28.79 2.83
N GLN A 272 -18.34 -29.92 3.52
CA GLN A 272 -17.40 -30.07 4.61
C GLN A 272 -15.96 -29.81 4.15
N ASP A 273 -15.55 -30.37 3.01
CA ASP A 273 -14.21 -30.18 2.44
C ASP A 273 -13.98 -28.70 2.05
N ARG A 274 -14.98 -28.05 1.44
CA ARG A 274 -14.91 -26.62 1.10
C ARG A 274 -14.79 -25.73 2.33
N ILE A 275 -15.58 -25.99 3.36
CA ILE A 275 -15.55 -25.22 4.61
C ILE A 275 -14.24 -25.47 5.36
N SER A 276 -13.75 -26.71 5.41
CA SER A 276 -12.46 -27.05 6.02
C SER A 276 -11.31 -26.32 5.32
N SER A 277 -11.32 -26.26 3.98
CA SER A 277 -10.34 -25.48 3.21
C SER A 277 -10.40 -23.98 3.53
N LEU A 278 -11.59 -23.41 3.71
CA LEU A 278 -11.75 -22.00 4.12
C LEU A 278 -11.26 -21.78 5.56
N GLN A 279 -11.51 -22.70 6.48
CA GLN A 279 -11.01 -22.65 7.86
C GLN A 279 -9.49 -22.73 7.93
N GLU A 280 -8.86 -23.55 7.08
CA GLU A 280 -7.40 -23.60 6.94
C GLU A 280 -6.84 -22.26 6.45
N LYS A 281 -7.48 -21.65 5.44
CA LYS A 281 -7.11 -20.30 4.96
C LYS A 281 -7.25 -19.23 6.03
N ILE A 282 -8.31 -19.27 6.84
CA ILE A 282 -8.50 -18.38 7.99
C ILE A 282 -7.36 -18.55 8.99
N SER A 283 -7.03 -19.80 9.34
CA SER A 283 -5.99 -20.11 10.31
C SER A 283 -4.61 -19.63 9.83
N SER A 284 -4.31 -19.84 8.54
CA SER A 284 -3.09 -19.34 7.90
C SER A 284 -3.02 -17.80 7.89
N ALA A 285 -4.11 -17.13 7.51
CA ALA A 285 -4.17 -15.66 7.54
C ALA A 285 -4.04 -15.09 8.96
N GLN A 286 -4.60 -15.75 9.97
CA GLN A 286 -4.45 -15.37 11.38
C GLN A 286 -3.02 -15.59 11.89
N ALA A 287 -2.35 -16.67 11.49
CA ALA A 287 -0.95 -16.90 11.82
C ALA A 287 -0.04 -15.83 11.21
N GLU A 288 -0.22 -15.52 9.92
CA GLU A 288 0.51 -14.44 9.25
C GLU A 288 0.22 -13.08 9.92
N LYS A 289 -1.03 -12.81 10.31
CA LYS A 289 -1.39 -11.60 11.08
C LYS A 289 -0.59 -11.53 12.38
N GLY A 290 -0.47 -12.64 13.12
CA GLY A 290 0.34 -12.71 14.33
C GLY A 290 1.81 -12.38 14.08
N ILE A 291 2.39 -12.89 12.99
CA ILE A 291 3.76 -12.58 12.57
C ILE A 291 3.91 -11.09 12.27
N GLN A 292 3.02 -10.53 11.44
CA GLN A 292 3.02 -9.10 11.07
C GLN A 292 2.83 -8.20 12.30
N ALA A 293 1.97 -8.56 13.24
CA ALA A 293 1.76 -7.81 14.48
C ALA A 293 3.02 -7.80 15.36
N SER A 294 3.73 -8.93 15.45
CA SER A 294 5.00 -8.99 16.18
C SER A 294 6.10 -8.15 15.51
N LEU A 295 6.14 -8.14 14.17
CA LEU A 295 7.05 -7.31 13.39
C LEU A 295 6.73 -5.82 13.55
N LEU A 296 5.43 -5.47 13.56
CA LEU A 296 4.95 -4.11 13.79
C LEU A 296 5.43 -3.60 15.15
N ALA A 297 5.24 -4.38 16.22
CA ALA A 297 5.66 -3.99 17.56
C ALA A 297 7.17 -3.68 17.62
N LYS A 298 8.00 -4.55 17.02
CA LYS A 298 9.45 -4.32 16.91
C LYS A 298 9.79 -3.05 16.13
N LYS A 299 9.06 -2.78 15.03
CA LYS A 299 9.27 -1.58 14.21
C LYS A 299 8.81 -0.31 14.90
N GLU A 300 7.71 -0.34 15.63
CA GLU A 300 7.25 0.79 16.45
C GLU A 300 8.24 1.12 17.57
N GLU A 301 8.86 0.11 18.20
CA GLU A 301 9.93 0.33 19.17
C GLU A 301 11.17 0.96 18.52
N GLN A 302 11.62 0.45 17.37
CA GLN A 302 12.71 1.05 16.59
C GLN A 302 12.42 2.51 16.21
N TYR A 303 11.20 2.80 15.77
CA TYR A 303 10.77 4.15 15.43
C TYR A 303 10.77 5.09 16.63
N LYS A 304 10.31 4.63 17.81
CA LYS A 304 10.38 5.44 19.04
C LYS A 304 11.82 5.80 19.40
N LYS A 305 12.75 4.85 19.26
CA LYS A 305 14.17 5.12 19.48
C LYS A 305 14.73 6.12 18.45
N ALA A 306 14.42 5.92 17.16
CA ALA A 306 14.83 6.83 16.11
C ALA A 306 14.27 8.26 16.29
N LEU A 307 13.05 8.39 16.82
CA LEU A 307 12.44 9.68 17.15
C LEU A 307 13.25 10.41 18.23
N GLN A 308 13.61 9.72 19.32
CA GLN A 308 14.47 10.27 20.37
C GLN A 308 15.85 10.67 19.84
N ASP A 309 16.46 9.84 19.00
CA ASP A 309 17.75 10.14 18.36
C ASP A 309 17.65 11.37 17.45
N THR A 310 16.56 11.50 16.68
CA THR A 310 16.29 12.66 15.82
C THR A 310 16.17 13.94 16.64
N GLU A 311 15.42 13.92 17.76
CA GLU A 311 15.28 15.06 18.66
C GLU A 311 16.63 15.49 19.27
N ALA A 312 17.46 14.51 19.67
CA ALA A 312 18.79 14.78 20.20
C ALA A 312 19.73 15.42 19.16
N VAL A 313 19.72 14.93 17.91
CA VAL A 313 20.52 15.51 16.82
C VAL A 313 20.00 16.90 16.44
N GLN A 314 18.68 17.11 16.44
CA GLN A 314 18.08 18.43 16.20
C GLN A 314 18.53 19.45 17.25
N ALA A 315 18.50 19.10 18.54
CA ALA A 315 19.00 19.97 19.60
C ALA A 315 20.49 20.31 19.43
N LYS A 316 21.31 19.34 19.04
CA LYS A 316 22.74 19.55 18.74
C LYS A 316 22.94 20.48 17.54
N LYS A 317 22.15 20.30 16.48
CA LYS A 317 22.18 21.16 15.30
C LYS A 317 21.86 22.61 15.69
N ASP A 318 20.77 22.83 16.42
CA ASP A 318 20.35 24.16 16.85
C ASP A 318 21.42 24.85 17.71
N GLU A 319 22.11 24.09 18.56
CA GLU A 319 23.24 24.61 19.34
C GLU A 319 24.44 24.97 18.46
N THR A 320 24.80 24.13 17.49
CA THR A 320 25.88 24.46 16.54
C THR A 320 25.56 25.65 15.65
N ASP A 321 24.29 25.83 15.26
CA ASP A 321 23.80 27.00 14.52
C ASP A 321 24.00 28.28 15.34
N ARG A 322 23.68 28.26 16.64
CA ARG A 322 23.91 29.40 17.55
C ARG A 322 25.40 29.75 17.67
N ILE A 323 26.25 28.74 17.87
CA ILE A 323 27.71 28.93 17.97
C ILE A 323 28.25 29.52 16.67
N PHE A 324 27.79 29.03 15.52
CA PHE A 324 28.18 29.57 14.22
C PHE A 324 27.74 31.03 14.04
N GLN A 325 26.50 31.37 14.39
CA GLN A 325 26.01 32.75 14.35
C GLN A 325 26.82 33.67 15.26
N GLN A 326 27.23 33.20 16.44
CA GLN A 326 28.09 33.97 17.35
C GLN A 326 29.49 34.20 16.76
N ALA A 327 30.11 33.17 16.17
CA ALA A 327 31.41 33.28 15.51
C ALA A 327 31.35 34.23 14.30
N GLN A 328 30.26 34.18 13.53
CA GLN A 328 30.01 35.10 12.42
C GLN A 328 29.90 36.55 12.91
N LYS A 329 29.11 36.80 13.97
CA LYS A 329 28.99 38.14 14.58
C LYS A 329 30.32 38.67 15.09
N SER A 330 31.11 37.83 15.78
CA SER A 330 32.44 38.20 16.28
C SER A 330 33.41 38.56 15.16
N LEU A 331 33.48 37.74 14.09
CA LEU A 331 34.31 38.03 12.93
C LEU A 331 33.89 39.33 12.24
N HIS A 332 32.58 39.56 12.11
CA HIS A 332 32.05 40.79 11.54
C HIS A 332 32.43 42.01 12.37
N GLU A 333 32.28 41.95 13.70
CA GLU A 333 32.62 43.03 14.61
C GLU A 333 34.12 43.37 14.60
N ILE A 334 35.00 42.36 14.56
CA ILE A 334 36.46 42.56 14.46
C ILE A 334 36.84 43.21 13.12
N ARG A 335 36.16 42.84 12.02
CA ARG A 335 36.42 43.44 10.70
C ARG A 335 35.86 44.84 10.56
N ARG A 336 34.75 45.13 11.26
CA ARG A 336 34.06 46.42 11.21
C ARG A 336 34.95 47.57 11.69
N VAL A 337 35.80 47.34 12.68
CA VAL A 337 36.61 48.39 13.32
C VAL A 337 38.10 48.10 13.14
N ARG A 338 38.85 49.06 12.62
CA ARG A 338 40.32 49.02 12.61
C ARG A 338 40.91 50.30 13.18
N GLU A 339 41.94 50.13 14.00
CA GLU A 339 42.80 51.24 14.42
C GLU A 339 44.11 51.13 13.65
N SER A 340 44.60 52.25 13.11
CA SER A 340 45.86 52.31 12.37
C SER A 340 46.65 53.57 12.71
N ILE A 341 47.97 53.47 12.57
CA ILE A 341 48.89 54.61 12.74
C ILE A 341 49.46 54.99 11.37
N ILE A 342 49.23 56.24 10.98
CA ILE A 342 49.68 56.79 9.69
C ILE A 342 50.72 57.87 9.96
N VAL A 343 51.92 57.66 9.43
CA VAL A 343 53.00 58.64 9.53
C VAL A 343 52.98 59.53 8.29
N LYS A 344 52.91 60.85 8.48
CA LYS A 344 53.03 61.84 7.40
C LYS A 344 54.12 62.84 7.71
N THR A 345 54.76 63.31 6.63
CA THR A 345 55.70 64.43 6.67
C THR A 345 55.04 65.61 5.98
N ALA A 346 55.00 66.75 6.67
CA ALA A 346 54.58 68.04 6.14
C ALA A 346 55.79 68.96 6.06
N LEU A 347 55.90 69.73 4.97
CA LEU A 347 56.90 70.77 4.81
C LEU A 347 56.15 72.11 4.80
N ALA A 348 56.47 72.98 5.74
CA ALA A 348 55.84 74.27 5.90
C ALA A 348 56.84 75.39 5.58
N THR A 349 56.53 76.25 4.61
CA THR A 349 57.33 77.44 4.31
C THR A 349 56.79 78.61 5.14
N THR A 350 57.63 79.23 5.97
CA THR A 350 57.20 80.33 6.84
C THR A 350 56.97 81.60 6.03
N ARG A 351 55.76 82.17 6.07
CA ARG A 351 55.45 83.44 5.40
C ARG A 351 55.67 84.61 6.36
N GLY A 352 56.61 85.49 6.05
CA GLY A 352 56.77 86.84 6.65
C GLY A 352 56.72 86.90 8.18
N SER A 353 55.51 87.05 8.75
CA SER A 353 55.26 87.19 10.20
C SER A 353 54.75 85.91 10.91
N GLN A 354 54.52 84.80 10.21
CA GLN A 354 54.08 83.54 10.81
C GLN A 354 55.23 82.85 11.57
N SER A 355 54.95 82.35 12.77
CA SER A 355 55.91 81.51 13.49
C SER A 355 56.06 80.14 12.82
N PRO A 356 57.24 79.49 12.95
CA PRO A 356 57.45 78.11 12.53
C PRO A 356 56.37 77.13 13.00
N ALA A 357 55.80 77.36 14.19
CA ALA A 357 54.74 76.54 14.77
C ALA A 357 53.38 76.76 14.07
N GLU A 358 53.04 78.01 13.73
CA GLU A 358 51.80 78.37 13.02
C GLU A 358 51.81 77.85 11.57
N ALA A 359 52.90 78.07 10.84
CA ALA A 359 53.05 77.56 9.47
C ALA A 359 52.97 76.01 9.44
N SER A 360 53.51 75.36 10.46
CA SER A 360 53.44 73.91 10.62
C SER A 360 52.03 73.43 10.97
N ALA A 361 51.28 74.15 11.81
CA ALA A 361 49.91 73.80 12.16
C ALA A 361 49.00 73.83 10.92
N GLU A 362 49.15 74.82 10.04
CA GLU A 362 48.43 74.88 8.76
C GLU A 362 48.79 73.70 7.85
N ALA A 363 50.08 73.42 7.67
CA ALA A 363 50.54 72.30 6.85
C ALA A 363 50.10 70.92 7.38
N ILE A 364 49.91 70.80 8.70
CA ILE A 364 49.34 69.61 9.35
C ILE A 364 47.85 69.46 9.01
N ILE A 365 47.08 70.56 9.05
CA ILE A 365 45.64 70.56 8.75
C ILE A 365 45.39 70.09 7.31
N ASP A 366 46.20 70.56 6.36
CA ASP A 366 46.13 70.14 4.96
C ASP A 366 46.36 68.64 4.77
N LYS A 367 47.18 68.02 5.64
CA LYS A 367 47.46 66.58 5.60
C LYS A 367 46.37 65.71 6.24
N LEU A 368 45.41 66.28 6.97
CA LEU A 368 44.35 65.50 7.63
C LEU A 368 43.45 64.77 6.64
N ALA A 369 43.14 65.38 5.49
CA ALA A 369 42.35 64.73 4.44
C ALA A 369 43.09 63.54 3.82
N GLU A 370 44.40 63.69 3.59
CA GLU A 370 45.27 62.63 3.09
C GLU A 370 45.38 61.46 4.09
N VAL A 371 45.56 61.76 5.38
CA VAL A 371 45.55 60.76 6.47
C VAL A 371 44.23 59.99 6.52
N ARG A 372 43.10 60.67 6.40
CA ARG A 372 41.78 60.01 6.34
C ARG A 372 41.67 59.09 5.13
N ASN A 373 42.10 59.53 3.94
CA ASN A 373 42.05 58.72 2.73
C ASN A 373 42.98 57.50 2.79
N ASP A 374 44.18 57.66 3.35
CA ASP A 374 45.11 56.56 3.57
C ASP A 374 44.55 55.52 4.55
N ALA A 375 43.90 55.98 5.63
CA ALA A 375 43.26 55.08 6.59
C ALA A 375 42.13 54.27 5.94
N LYS A 376 41.28 54.91 5.12
CA LYS A 376 40.23 54.24 4.36
C LYS A 376 40.80 53.21 3.38
N THR A 377 41.87 53.57 2.67
CA THR A 377 42.55 52.66 1.72
C THR A 377 43.19 51.47 2.43
N GLN A 378 43.84 51.70 3.58
CA GLN A 378 44.39 50.61 4.39
C GLN A 378 43.29 49.69 4.92
N HIS A 379 42.15 50.22 5.39
CA HIS A 379 41.03 49.40 5.85
C HIS A 379 40.43 48.56 4.72
N SER A 380 40.13 49.17 3.58
CA SER A 380 39.56 48.52 2.39
C SER A 380 40.44 47.39 1.85
N THR A 381 41.75 47.58 1.81
CA THR A 381 42.70 46.54 1.37
C THR A 381 42.85 45.37 2.34
N SER A 382 42.35 45.52 3.58
CA SER A 382 42.45 44.48 4.62
C SER A 382 41.14 43.74 4.88
N THR A 383 40.02 44.23 4.37
CA THR A 383 38.70 43.60 4.54
C THR A 383 38.35 42.72 3.35
N THR A 384 38.62 41.43 3.46
CA THR A 384 37.94 40.40 2.65
C THR A 384 36.53 40.22 3.21
N GLU A 385 35.48 40.69 2.55
CA GLU A 385 34.12 40.46 3.04
C GLU A 385 33.74 38.96 3.01
N VAL A 386 32.87 38.55 3.92
CA VAL A 386 32.21 37.23 3.89
C VAL A 386 30.75 37.48 3.54
N THR A 387 30.46 37.50 2.25
CA THR A 387 29.09 37.54 1.73
C THR A 387 28.70 36.13 1.28
N ASN A 388 27.51 35.67 1.67
CA ASN A 388 26.93 34.37 1.26
C ASN A 388 27.80 33.11 1.51
N PHE A 389 28.35 32.95 2.72
CA PHE A 389 29.06 31.74 3.16
C PHE A 389 30.34 31.38 2.37
N GLN A 390 30.83 32.27 1.51
CA GLN A 390 32.12 32.16 0.84
C GLN A 390 33.03 33.33 1.24
N VAL A 391 34.34 33.08 1.32
CA VAL A 391 35.35 34.13 1.45
C VAL A 391 35.62 34.62 0.04
N THR A 392 34.89 35.62 -0.41
CA THR A 392 35.11 36.26 -1.71
C THR A 392 36.05 37.44 -1.53
N ALA A 393 37.05 37.53 -2.40
CA ALA A 393 37.86 38.73 -2.53
C ALA A 393 37.02 39.83 -3.20
N GLU A 394 37.02 41.01 -2.57
CA GLU A 394 36.57 42.30 -3.11
C GLU A 394 35.18 42.33 -3.78
N SER A 395 34.17 42.76 -3.02
CA SER A 395 32.99 43.38 -3.61
C SER A 395 33.07 44.90 -3.40
N SER A 396 32.81 45.64 -4.47
CA SER A 396 32.77 47.10 -4.54
C SER A 396 31.54 47.70 -3.85
N MET A 397 31.18 47.23 -2.64
CA MET A 397 30.25 47.96 -1.80
C MET A 397 31.01 49.12 -1.16
N GLN A 398 30.66 50.34 -1.56
CA GLN A 398 31.05 51.56 -0.85
C GLN A 398 30.36 51.57 0.52
N ALA A 399 30.80 50.70 1.44
CA ALA A 399 30.56 50.90 2.85
C ALA A 399 31.18 52.26 3.21
N VAL A 400 30.37 53.16 3.78
CA VAL A 400 30.84 54.47 4.19
C VAL A 400 31.85 54.23 5.31
N THR A 401 33.13 54.24 4.95
CA THR A 401 34.22 54.09 5.91
C THR A 401 34.38 55.46 6.56
N ASP A 402 33.87 55.62 7.78
CA ASP A 402 34.18 56.80 8.56
C ASP A 402 35.57 56.64 9.17
N ALA A 403 36.42 57.63 8.96
CA ALA A 403 37.81 57.63 9.39
C ALA A 403 38.02 58.79 10.36
N ARG A 404 38.05 58.47 11.65
CA ARG A 404 38.20 59.45 12.73
C ARG A 404 39.62 59.43 13.26
N ILE A 405 40.30 60.57 13.18
CA ILE A 405 41.59 60.77 13.83
C ILE A 405 41.35 60.86 15.34
N THR A 406 41.94 59.96 16.11
CA THR A 406 41.74 59.84 17.57
C THR A 406 42.85 60.52 18.35
N SER A 407 44.08 60.51 17.83
CA SER A 407 45.21 61.23 18.42
C SER A 407 46.27 61.58 17.38
N VAL A 408 47.09 62.58 17.70
CA VAL A 408 48.23 63.01 16.88
C VAL A 408 49.47 63.08 17.77
N ARG A 409 50.57 62.50 17.31
CA ARG A 409 51.86 62.50 18.00
C ARG A 409 52.93 63.13 17.09
N LEU A 410 53.58 64.17 17.58
CA LEU A 410 54.71 64.81 16.90
C LEU A 410 55.94 63.90 16.98
N ILE A 411 56.53 63.56 15.84
CA ILE A 411 57.73 62.72 15.73
C ILE A 411 58.98 63.60 15.68
N SER A 412 58.98 64.60 14.80
CA SER A 412 60.08 65.57 14.68
C SER A 412 59.59 66.92 14.16
N PHE A 413 60.30 67.97 14.55
CA PHE A 413 60.10 69.35 14.13
C PHE A 413 61.47 69.96 13.82
N ILE A 414 61.85 70.01 12.54
CA ILE A 414 63.22 70.32 12.10
C ILE A 414 63.21 71.61 11.26
N ASN A 415 64.15 72.51 11.54
CA ASN A 415 64.38 73.70 10.73
C ASN A 415 65.29 73.38 9.54
N GLU A 416 64.85 73.74 8.33
CA GLU A 416 65.59 73.59 7.08
C GLU A 416 66.00 74.94 6.46
N GLY A 417 66.02 76.00 7.26
CA GLY A 417 66.29 77.36 6.81
C GLY A 417 64.98 78.08 6.50
N ASP A 418 64.60 78.11 5.23
CA ASP A 418 63.38 78.80 4.75
C ASP A 418 62.09 77.98 4.95
N SER A 419 62.20 76.77 5.48
CA SER A 419 61.08 75.87 5.73
C SER A 419 61.27 75.02 6.97
N VAL A 420 60.17 74.48 7.47
CA VAL A 420 60.11 73.61 8.63
C VAL A 420 59.55 72.26 8.20
N ARG A 421 60.29 71.19 8.47
CA ARG A 421 59.81 69.82 8.26
C ARG A 421 59.23 69.28 9.54
N VAL A 422 57.99 68.83 9.45
CA VAL A 422 57.26 68.23 10.55
C VAL A 422 56.88 66.82 10.20
N LYS A 423 57.35 65.85 11.00
CA LYS A 423 56.89 64.46 10.92
C LYS A 423 55.92 64.18 12.05
N MET A 424 54.81 63.54 11.73
CA MET A 424 53.79 63.21 12.71
C MET A 424 53.19 61.83 12.47
N ALA A 425 52.77 61.21 13.56
CA ALA A 425 51.96 60.00 13.57
C ALA A 425 50.51 60.36 13.91
N PHE A 426 49.57 59.89 13.09
CA PHE A 426 48.14 60.03 13.32
C PHE A 426 47.58 58.66 13.68
N ARG A 427 46.95 58.53 14.86
CA ARG A 427 46.13 57.35 15.15
C ARG A 427 44.75 57.59 14.58
N VAL A 428 44.29 56.67 13.74
CA VAL A 428 43.01 56.75 13.04
C VAL A 428 42.20 55.51 13.37
N ARG A 429 40.95 55.73 13.77
CA ARG A 429 39.96 54.66 13.92
C ARG A 429 39.05 54.70 12.70
N THR A 430 39.07 53.63 11.91
CA THR A 430 38.18 53.43 10.77
C THR A 430 37.06 52.48 11.17
N VAL A 431 35.82 52.89 10.92
CA VAL A 431 34.63 52.07 11.16
C VAL A 431 33.90 51.89 9.82
N LEU A 432 33.62 50.64 9.46
CA LEU A 432 32.64 50.36 8.42
C LEU A 432 31.26 50.64 9.02
N GLU A 433 30.62 51.70 8.55
CA GLU A 433 29.18 51.82 8.74
C GLU A 433 28.52 50.85 7.77
N GLU A 434 27.76 49.90 8.31
CA GLU A 434 26.71 49.27 7.53
C GLU A 434 25.77 50.41 7.15
N GLN A 435 25.60 50.67 5.85
CA GLN A 435 24.40 51.37 5.42
C GLN A 435 23.23 50.55 5.98
N GLY A 436 22.56 51.10 6.99
CA GLY A 436 21.25 50.62 7.36
C GLY A 436 20.44 50.59 6.07
N GLU A 437 19.94 49.42 5.73
CA GLU A 437 18.73 49.34 4.92
C GLU A 437 17.67 50.18 5.65
N GLU A 438 17.58 51.49 5.36
CA GLU A 438 16.27 52.11 5.16
C GLU A 438 15.64 51.37 3.99
N ARG A 439 15.08 50.18 4.28
CA ARG A 439 13.93 49.74 3.50
C ARG A 439 12.89 50.83 3.68
N PRO A 440 12.36 51.45 2.61
CA PRO A 440 11.02 51.96 2.72
C PRO A 440 10.18 50.76 3.18
N ARG A 441 9.45 50.96 4.28
CA ARG A 441 8.27 50.14 4.57
C ARG A 441 7.37 50.23 3.34
N VAL A 442 7.56 49.33 2.38
CA VAL A 442 6.41 48.84 1.64
C VAL A 442 5.59 48.13 2.71
N ALA A 443 4.48 48.75 3.07
CA ALA A 443 3.50 48.15 3.94
C ALA A 443 3.28 46.72 3.47
N LEU A 444 3.54 45.76 4.37
CA LEU A 444 2.75 44.56 4.40
C LEU A 444 1.29 45.02 4.31
N GLU A 445 0.67 44.81 3.15
CA GLU A 445 -0.77 44.79 3.08
C GLU A 445 -1.24 43.85 4.20
N PRO A 446 -2.06 44.35 5.13
CA PRO A 446 -2.57 43.50 6.18
C PRO A 446 -3.41 42.39 5.54
N PRO A 447 -3.39 41.16 6.09
CA PRO A 447 -4.30 40.12 5.65
C PRO A 447 -5.75 40.63 5.74
N PRO A 448 -6.64 40.27 4.79
CA PRO A 448 -8.02 40.72 4.82
C PRO A 448 -8.70 40.21 6.10
N LYS A 449 -8.88 41.11 7.07
CA LYS A 449 -9.68 40.85 8.25
C LYS A 449 -11.15 40.80 7.84
N ALA A 450 -11.75 39.67 8.22
CA ALA A 450 -13.17 39.39 8.18
C ALA A 450 -14.01 40.61 8.58
N LYS A 451 -14.93 41.01 7.69
CA LYS A 451 -16.02 41.92 8.03
C LYS A 451 -17.06 41.16 8.85
N THR A 452 -16.97 41.29 10.16
CA THR A 452 -18.07 40.96 11.07
C THR A 452 -19.14 42.04 10.98
N ARG A 453 -20.35 41.57 10.69
CA ARG A 453 -21.65 42.23 10.75
C ARG A 453 -21.78 43.34 11.82
N LYS A 454 -22.39 44.46 11.44
CA LYS A 454 -23.26 45.24 12.32
C LYS A 454 -24.68 45.26 11.75
N LYS A 455 -25.62 44.76 12.56
CA LYS A 455 -27.08 44.84 12.37
C LYS A 455 -27.57 46.27 12.60
N VAL A 456 -28.53 46.71 11.79
CA VAL A 456 -29.62 47.61 12.22
C VAL A 456 -30.94 46.97 11.75
N ALA A 457 -31.94 47.01 12.63
CA ALA A 457 -33.25 46.36 12.59
C ALA A 457 -34.19 46.93 11.49
N ARG A 458 -34.95 46.10 10.75
CA ARG A 458 -36.36 45.61 10.95
C ARG A 458 -37.39 46.74 10.70
N VAL A 459 -38.39 46.64 9.79
CA VAL A 459 -39.68 45.88 9.76
C VAL A 459 -40.49 46.45 8.52
N PRO A 460 -41.62 45.92 7.96
CA PRO A 460 -42.19 44.57 7.79
C PRO A 460 -42.53 44.16 6.31
N THR A 461 -42.83 42.87 6.14
CA THR A 461 -43.63 42.14 5.12
C THR A 461 -45.12 42.61 5.05
N PRO A 462 -46.07 42.08 4.20
CA PRO A 462 -46.20 40.76 3.54
C PRO A 462 -46.85 40.85 2.11
N PRO A 463 -47.70 39.89 1.66
CA PRO A 463 -47.37 38.68 0.87
C PRO A 463 -48.15 38.65 -0.48
N VAL A 464 -48.04 37.59 -1.30
CA VAL A 464 -49.17 36.93 -2.00
C VAL A 464 -48.67 35.62 -2.62
N GLU A 465 -49.37 34.54 -2.28
CA GLU A 465 -49.41 33.22 -2.91
C GLU A 465 -50.17 33.27 -4.25
N GLU A 466 -49.84 32.43 -5.25
CA GLU A 466 -50.73 31.33 -5.63
C GLU A 466 -50.22 30.48 -6.81
N LYS A 467 -50.77 29.26 -6.84
CA LYS A 467 -50.64 28.09 -7.72
C LYS A 467 -50.94 28.47 -9.20
N ILE A 468 -50.59 27.71 -10.25
CA ILE A 468 -51.09 26.39 -10.67
C ILE A 468 -50.29 25.85 -11.89
N ALA A 469 -49.96 24.55 -11.83
CA ALA A 469 -49.85 23.47 -12.84
C ALA A 469 -49.28 23.62 -14.29
N ARG A 470 -48.43 22.60 -14.59
CA ARG A 470 -48.25 21.81 -15.85
C ARG A 470 -47.85 22.52 -17.14
N VAL A 471 -46.70 22.14 -17.71
CA VAL A 471 -46.52 21.12 -18.79
C VAL A 471 -45.01 20.97 -19.07
N THR A 472 -44.52 19.73 -19.16
CA THR A 472 -43.14 19.33 -19.54
C THR A 472 -42.82 19.64 -21.01
N PRO A 473 -41.58 19.99 -21.37
CA PRO A 473 -40.69 18.99 -22.01
C PRO A 473 -39.20 19.11 -21.58
N PRO A 474 -38.36 18.09 -21.88
CA PRO A 474 -37.03 17.97 -21.29
C PRO A 474 -35.99 18.74 -22.11
N VAL A 475 -35.14 19.53 -21.45
CA VAL A 475 -33.89 20.04 -22.02
C VAL A 475 -32.78 19.88 -20.98
N VAL A 476 -31.85 19.00 -21.34
CA VAL A 476 -30.47 18.78 -20.87
C VAL A 476 -29.95 19.84 -19.89
N GLU A 477 -29.75 19.42 -18.63
CA GLU A 477 -29.11 20.24 -17.60
C GLU A 477 -27.61 19.92 -17.55
N GLU A 478 -26.85 20.99 -17.77
CA GLU A 478 -25.40 21.08 -17.87
C GLU A 478 -24.80 21.15 -16.46
N ASP A 479 -24.40 20.00 -15.92
CA ASP A 479 -23.81 19.92 -14.58
C ASP A 479 -22.29 20.21 -14.66
N ARG A 480 -21.90 21.38 -14.16
CA ARG A 480 -20.52 21.82 -14.01
C ARG A 480 -19.77 20.93 -13.02
N ARG A 481 -19.13 19.88 -13.52
CA ARG A 481 -18.02 19.20 -12.84
C ARG A 481 -16.69 19.82 -13.27
N THR A 482 -15.92 20.25 -12.28
CA THR A 482 -14.50 20.57 -12.37
C THR A 482 -13.75 19.47 -13.12
N VAL A 483 -13.28 19.81 -14.33
CA VAL A 483 -12.45 18.94 -15.17
C VAL A 483 -11.08 18.82 -14.51
N ALA A 484 -10.69 17.59 -14.14
CA ALA A 484 -9.32 17.27 -13.79
C ALA A 484 -8.40 17.53 -15.01
N PRO A 485 -7.14 17.96 -14.82
CA PRO A 485 -6.23 18.20 -15.94
C PRO A 485 -6.14 16.94 -16.83
N PRO A 486 -6.07 17.09 -18.17
CA PRO A 486 -5.88 15.94 -19.05
C PRO A 486 -4.58 15.22 -18.68
N GLU A 487 -4.67 13.90 -18.50
CA GLU A 487 -3.47 13.05 -18.36
C GLU A 487 -2.52 13.33 -19.54
N PRO A 488 -1.21 13.47 -19.30
CA PRO A 488 -0.25 13.62 -20.39
C PRO A 488 -0.37 12.42 -21.32
N VAL A 489 -0.44 12.71 -22.62
CA VAL A 489 -0.50 11.71 -23.70
C VAL A 489 0.74 10.83 -23.58
N ARG A 490 0.53 9.60 -23.11
CA ARG A 490 1.57 8.58 -22.91
C ARG A 490 2.15 8.21 -24.28
N GLU A 491 3.46 8.34 -24.46
CA GLU A 491 4.11 7.79 -25.65
C GLU A 491 3.91 6.26 -25.65
N PRO A 492 3.36 5.67 -26.74
CA PRO A 492 3.18 4.23 -26.83
C PRO A 492 4.54 3.54 -26.93
N VAL A 493 4.76 2.55 -26.07
CA VAL A 493 5.93 1.67 -26.15
C VAL A 493 5.92 1.00 -27.54
N ARG A 494 7.04 1.10 -28.27
CA ARG A 494 7.17 0.48 -29.60
C ARG A 494 7.12 -1.05 -29.46
N ARG A 495 6.05 -1.65 -29.97
CA ARG A 495 5.87 -3.11 -30.04
C ARG A 495 6.84 -3.73 -31.06
N ASN A 496 7.27 -4.97 -30.82
CA ASN A 496 8.11 -5.69 -31.77
C ASN A 496 7.24 -6.16 -32.97
N PRO A 497 7.43 -5.62 -34.19
CA PRO A 497 6.60 -5.98 -35.34
C PRO A 497 6.79 -7.43 -35.80
N ASN A 498 7.86 -8.10 -35.33
CA ASN A 498 8.19 -9.47 -35.69
C ASN A 498 7.79 -10.49 -34.60
N ALA A 499 7.05 -10.08 -33.56
CA ALA A 499 6.61 -10.99 -32.53
C ALA A 499 5.65 -12.07 -33.10
N LEU A 500 5.93 -13.34 -32.79
CA LEU A 500 5.08 -14.49 -33.13
C LEU A 500 3.76 -14.49 -32.35
N GLY A 501 3.71 -13.77 -31.25
CA GLY A 501 2.53 -13.56 -30.42
C GLY A 501 2.85 -12.58 -29.29
N SER A 502 1.84 -11.88 -28.79
CA SER A 502 1.98 -10.95 -27.67
C SER A 502 0.88 -11.19 -26.64
N ALA A 503 1.21 -11.05 -25.36
CA ALA A 503 0.27 -11.07 -24.25
C ALA A 503 0.74 -10.11 -23.17
N GLU A 504 -0.20 -9.53 -22.43
CA GLU A 504 0.10 -8.56 -21.36
C GLU A 504 -0.35 -9.11 -20.01
N ALA A 505 0.50 -8.95 -19.00
CA ALA A 505 0.17 -9.22 -17.59
C ALA A 505 0.69 -8.07 -16.72
N LYS A 506 -0.22 -7.41 -16.00
CA LYS A 506 0.11 -6.38 -14.98
C LYS A 506 1.06 -5.29 -15.50
N ASP A 507 0.72 -4.69 -16.63
CA ASP A 507 1.50 -3.63 -17.28
C ASP A 507 2.91 -4.10 -17.72
N VAL A 508 3.09 -5.42 -17.91
CA VAL A 508 4.27 -6.01 -18.53
C VAL A 508 3.82 -6.75 -19.79
N LEU A 509 4.45 -6.40 -20.92
CA LEU A 509 4.20 -7.00 -22.22
C LEU A 509 5.17 -8.15 -22.46
N PHE A 510 4.66 -9.30 -22.87
CA PHE A 510 5.41 -10.49 -23.23
C PHE A 510 5.23 -10.77 -24.72
N GLU A 511 6.31 -10.66 -25.48
CA GLU A 511 6.33 -10.85 -26.94
C GLU A 511 7.22 -12.04 -27.29
N ILE A 512 6.66 -13.07 -27.93
CA ILE A 512 7.45 -14.23 -28.37
C ILE A 512 8.23 -13.83 -29.62
N ILE A 513 9.56 -13.82 -29.52
CA ILE A 513 10.44 -13.39 -30.61
C ILE A 513 10.80 -14.55 -31.53
N SER A 514 11.15 -15.70 -30.92
CA SER A 514 11.55 -16.87 -31.69
C SER A 514 11.35 -18.16 -30.90
N ILE A 515 11.20 -19.25 -31.64
CA ILE A 515 11.09 -20.59 -31.12
C ILE A 515 12.00 -21.48 -31.96
N LYS A 516 13.03 -22.03 -31.33
CA LYS A 516 14.04 -22.85 -31.99
C LYS A 516 14.06 -24.26 -31.42
N VAL A 517 14.19 -25.25 -32.29
CA VAL A 517 14.45 -26.65 -31.88
C VAL A 517 15.94 -26.94 -32.07
N SER A 518 16.59 -27.45 -31.03
CA SER A 518 17.96 -27.95 -31.11
C SER A 518 18.03 -29.33 -30.45
N GLY A 519 18.21 -30.37 -31.26
CA GLY A 519 18.15 -31.75 -30.76
C GLY A 519 16.81 -32.05 -30.08
N ASN A 520 16.85 -32.44 -28.81
CA ASN A 520 15.66 -32.79 -28.02
C ASN A 520 15.22 -31.64 -27.10
N GLU A 521 15.56 -30.40 -27.46
CA GLU A 521 15.23 -29.20 -26.70
C GLU A 521 14.52 -28.16 -27.58
N ILE A 522 13.54 -27.49 -26.99
CA ILE A 522 12.90 -26.30 -27.56
C ILE A 522 13.31 -25.10 -26.74
N THR A 523 13.84 -24.08 -27.42
CA THR A 523 14.15 -22.78 -26.82
C THR A 523 13.15 -21.75 -27.31
N VAL A 524 12.46 -21.10 -26.37
CA VAL A 524 11.55 -19.99 -26.64
C VAL A 524 12.18 -18.70 -26.14
N MET A 525 12.34 -17.72 -27.02
CA MET A 525 12.81 -16.37 -26.68
C MET A 525 11.61 -15.43 -26.57
N VAL A 526 11.52 -14.71 -25.45
CA VAL A 526 10.40 -13.83 -25.12
C VAL A 526 10.93 -12.47 -24.70
N ASP A 527 10.58 -11.41 -25.41
CA ASP A 527 10.83 -10.06 -24.95
C ASP A 527 9.82 -9.72 -23.84
N VAL A 528 10.33 -9.28 -22.70
CA VAL A 528 9.56 -8.89 -21.53
C VAL A 528 9.77 -7.40 -21.33
N THR A 529 8.74 -6.62 -21.62
CA THR A 529 8.81 -5.16 -21.63
C THR A 529 7.96 -4.57 -20.52
N ASN A 530 8.58 -3.79 -19.65
CA ASN A 530 7.85 -3.02 -18.64
C ASN A 530 7.13 -1.84 -19.31
N LEU A 531 5.80 -1.79 -19.22
CA LEU A 531 5.02 -0.69 -19.81
C LEU A 531 4.89 0.51 -18.87
N THR A 532 5.44 0.43 -17.66
CA THR A 532 5.32 1.48 -16.62
C THR A 532 6.59 2.30 -16.45
N GLU A 533 6.44 3.45 -15.79
CA GLU A 533 7.57 4.32 -15.40
C GLU A 533 8.23 3.90 -14.08
N ASP A 534 7.62 2.98 -13.35
CA ASP A 534 8.18 2.38 -12.15
C ASP A 534 8.88 1.06 -12.49
N SER A 535 9.87 0.67 -11.70
CA SER A 535 10.50 -0.65 -11.83
C SER A 535 9.51 -1.77 -11.52
N ARG A 536 9.52 -2.81 -12.36
CA ARG A 536 8.79 -4.07 -12.14
C ARG A 536 9.80 -5.20 -11.94
N TYR A 537 9.39 -6.28 -11.30
CA TYR A 537 10.21 -7.49 -11.27
C TYR A 537 9.41 -8.63 -11.86
N VAL A 538 10.06 -9.49 -12.65
CA VAL A 538 9.41 -10.64 -13.27
C VAL A 538 10.17 -11.88 -12.87
N ALA A 539 9.47 -12.80 -12.23
CA ALA A 539 9.96 -14.15 -12.01
C ALA A 539 9.24 -15.11 -12.96
N LEU A 540 10.02 -16.02 -13.51
CA LEU A 540 9.58 -17.22 -14.21
C LEU A 540 10.24 -18.41 -13.50
N TYR A 541 9.75 -19.62 -13.74
CA TYR A 541 10.21 -20.84 -13.07
C TYR A 541 11.72 -20.92 -12.83
N ASP A 542 12.07 -21.38 -11.62
CA ASP A 542 13.39 -21.82 -11.19
C ASP A 542 13.26 -23.07 -10.32
N GLU A 543 14.29 -23.92 -10.27
CA GLU A 543 14.27 -25.11 -9.42
C GLU A 543 14.34 -24.79 -7.91
N ALA A 544 14.97 -23.68 -7.52
CA ALA A 544 15.14 -23.32 -6.12
C ALA A 544 13.91 -22.64 -5.49
N TYR A 545 12.98 -22.14 -6.33
CA TYR A 545 11.79 -21.41 -5.89
C TYR A 545 10.51 -22.12 -6.30
N ARG A 546 9.46 -22.07 -5.46
CA ARG A 546 8.17 -22.76 -5.70
C ARG A 546 7.27 -22.07 -6.74
N TRP A 547 7.83 -21.56 -7.83
CA TRP A 547 7.05 -20.94 -8.90
C TRP A 547 6.42 -21.99 -9.81
N ALA A 548 5.18 -21.73 -10.24
CA ALA A 548 4.52 -22.58 -11.21
C ALA A 548 5.25 -22.55 -12.56
N LYS A 549 5.33 -23.71 -13.20
CA LYS A 549 6.09 -23.92 -14.43
C LYS A 549 5.30 -23.49 -15.66
N SER A 550 5.98 -22.80 -16.57
CA SER A 550 5.51 -22.63 -17.94
C SER A 550 5.43 -24.00 -18.64
N LYS A 551 4.42 -24.16 -19.50
CA LYS A 551 4.06 -25.43 -20.13
C LYS A 551 3.90 -25.29 -21.63
N LEU A 552 4.31 -26.33 -22.35
CA LEU A 552 4.22 -26.43 -23.80
C LEU A 552 3.46 -27.71 -24.16
N TRP A 553 2.52 -27.61 -25.11
CA TRP A 553 1.81 -28.75 -25.67
C TRP A 553 2.16 -28.92 -27.14
N ASP A 554 2.57 -30.14 -27.50
CA ASP A 554 2.80 -30.51 -28.89
C ASP A 554 1.46 -30.71 -29.65
N PRO A 555 1.50 -30.92 -30.98
CA PRO A 555 0.30 -31.21 -31.76
C PRO A 555 -0.48 -32.45 -31.30
N ALA A 556 0.20 -33.43 -30.71
CA ALA A 556 -0.41 -34.65 -30.15
C ALA A 556 -1.05 -34.42 -28.77
N GLY A 557 -0.89 -33.23 -28.19
CA GLY A 557 -1.41 -32.88 -26.86
C GLY A 557 -0.52 -33.32 -25.70
N LYS A 558 0.70 -33.79 -25.96
CA LYS A 558 1.66 -34.13 -24.90
C LYS A 558 2.25 -32.85 -24.30
N GLU A 559 2.32 -32.84 -22.98
CA GLU A 559 2.77 -31.72 -22.17
C GLU A 559 4.28 -31.80 -21.86
N TYR A 560 4.93 -30.64 -21.92
CA TYR A 560 6.33 -30.45 -21.59
C TYR A 560 6.46 -29.24 -20.66
N GLU A 561 7.10 -29.44 -19.52
CA GLU A 561 7.38 -28.36 -18.57
C GLU A 561 8.71 -27.68 -18.91
N VAL A 562 8.79 -26.37 -18.66
CA VAL A 562 10.03 -25.63 -18.75
C VAL A 562 11.07 -26.21 -17.78
N SER A 563 12.28 -26.41 -18.27
CA SER A 563 13.39 -26.99 -17.51
C SER A 563 14.37 -25.92 -17.01
N GLN A 564 14.52 -24.83 -17.76
CA GLN A 564 15.42 -23.74 -17.39
C GLN A 564 14.89 -22.40 -17.92
N VAL A 565 15.02 -21.35 -17.11
CA VAL A 565 14.74 -19.97 -17.53
C VAL A 565 15.93 -19.08 -17.23
N VAL A 566 16.26 -18.21 -18.18
CA VAL A 566 17.35 -17.26 -18.10
C VAL A 566 16.89 -15.93 -18.68
N PHE A 567 17.29 -14.82 -18.07
CA PHE A 567 17.09 -13.48 -18.61
C PHE A 567 18.39 -12.90 -19.16
N TRP A 568 18.26 -12.18 -20.27
CA TRP A 568 19.33 -11.47 -20.94
C TRP A 568 19.07 -9.96 -20.86
N LYS A 569 20.07 -9.22 -20.35
CA LYS A 569 20.14 -7.76 -20.40
C LYS A 569 21.42 -7.38 -21.15
N GLY A 570 21.31 -7.18 -22.46
CA GLY A 570 22.48 -7.14 -23.35
C GLY A 570 23.21 -8.49 -23.31
N ASP A 571 24.53 -8.46 -23.08
CA ASP A 571 25.36 -9.67 -22.96
C ASP A 571 25.32 -10.32 -21.57
N GLN A 572 24.66 -9.67 -20.59
CA GLN A 572 24.58 -10.19 -19.23
C GLN A 572 23.47 -11.23 -19.11
N LYS A 573 23.88 -12.44 -18.72
CA LYS A 573 23.01 -13.58 -18.46
C LYS A 573 22.69 -13.68 -16.97
N THR A 574 21.41 -13.70 -16.60
CA THR A 574 20.96 -13.87 -15.21
C THR A 574 20.06 -15.10 -15.12
N SER A 575 20.44 -16.09 -14.31
CA SER A 575 19.56 -17.22 -14.01
C SER A 575 18.47 -16.79 -13.04
N MET A 576 17.36 -17.53 -12.99
CA MET A 576 16.30 -17.22 -12.02
C MET A 576 16.73 -17.48 -10.57
N TYR A 577 17.63 -18.44 -10.34
CA TYR A 577 18.31 -18.63 -9.07
C TYR A 577 19.04 -17.35 -8.59
N ASP A 578 19.86 -16.77 -9.47
CA ASP A 578 20.67 -15.56 -9.17
C ASP A 578 19.80 -14.31 -8.98
N ALA A 579 18.64 -14.27 -9.62
CA ALA A 579 17.71 -13.15 -9.53
C ALA A 579 16.97 -13.08 -8.16
N GLY A 580 17.02 -14.14 -7.36
CA GLY A 580 16.38 -14.21 -6.05
C GLY A 580 14.85 -14.35 -6.10
N ASN A 581 14.20 -14.36 -4.93
CA ASN A 581 12.76 -14.69 -4.76
C ASN A 581 11.77 -13.73 -5.44
N ARG A 582 12.22 -12.65 -6.09
CA ARG A 582 11.37 -11.68 -6.79
C ARG A 582 11.59 -11.68 -8.29
N GLY A 583 12.53 -12.49 -8.78
CA GLY A 583 12.93 -12.51 -10.18
C GLY A 583 13.71 -11.27 -10.60
N VAL A 584 13.79 -11.05 -11.92
CA VAL A 584 14.66 -10.04 -12.50
C VAL A 584 13.99 -8.68 -12.51
N SER A 585 14.75 -7.65 -12.11
CA SER A 585 14.31 -6.25 -12.19
C SER A 585 14.24 -5.78 -13.63
N LEU A 586 13.09 -5.23 -14.01
CA LEU A 586 12.83 -4.52 -15.25
C LEU A 586 12.74 -3.03 -14.95
N ASP A 587 13.69 -2.26 -15.46
CA ASP A 587 13.69 -0.81 -15.35
C ASP A 587 12.47 -0.20 -16.07
N ALA A 588 12.16 1.07 -15.75
CA ALA A 588 11.09 1.83 -16.38
C ALA A 588 11.19 1.76 -17.91
N ARG A 589 10.11 1.37 -18.59
CA ARG A 589 10.05 1.26 -20.06
C ARG A 589 11.12 0.35 -20.71
N ALA A 590 11.81 -0.48 -19.93
CA ALA A 590 12.88 -1.33 -20.45
C ALA A 590 12.35 -2.70 -20.91
N THR A 591 13.05 -3.26 -21.89
CA THR A 591 12.85 -4.62 -22.40
C THR A 591 14.03 -5.50 -22.00
N GLN A 592 13.75 -6.71 -21.53
CA GLN A 592 14.75 -7.77 -21.36
C GLN A 592 14.25 -9.05 -22.00
N THR A 593 15.16 -9.89 -22.47
CA THR A 593 14.77 -11.11 -23.19
C THR A 593 14.89 -12.32 -22.27
N ALA A 594 13.77 -13.00 -22.04
CA ALA A 594 13.70 -14.27 -21.34
C ALA A 594 13.89 -15.44 -22.33
N GLN A 595 14.77 -16.36 -22.00
CA GLN A 595 15.01 -17.61 -22.70
C GLN A 595 14.45 -18.77 -21.86
N LEU A 596 13.43 -19.46 -22.39
CA LEU A 596 12.82 -20.63 -21.77
C LEU A 596 13.24 -21.89 -22.53
N THR A 597 13.86 -22.85 -21.83
CA THR A 597 14.31 -24.12 -22.41
C THR A 597 13.43 -25.26 -21.93
N PHE A 598 12.81 -25.98 -22.87
CA PHE A 598 12.01 -27.18 -22.63
C PHE A 598 12.80 -28.41 -23.09
N LYS A 599 13.11 -29.32 -22.17
CA LYS A 599 13.86 -30.56 -22.48
C LYS A 599 12.93 -31.72 -22.81
N LYS A 600 13.49 -32.77 -23.42
CA LYS A 600 12.81 -34.03 -23.78
C LYS A 600 11.69 -33.82 -24.83
N THR A 601 11.76 -32.75 -25.61
CA THR A 601 10.82 -32.44 -26.68
C THR A 601 11.19 -33.16 -27.98
N PRO A 602 10.24 -33.47 -28.87
CA PRO A 602 10.54 -34.13 -30.14
C PRO A 602 11.40 -33.25 -31.04
N SER A 603 12.47 -33.80 -31.61
CA SER A 603 13.42 -33.07 -32.46
C SER A 603 12.86 -32.64 -33.82
N ASN A 604 11.71 -33.17 -34.22
CA ASN A 604 11.02 -32.89 -35.47
C ASN A 604 9.77 -32.00 -35.31
N LEU A 605 9.60 -31.34 -34.16
CA LEU A 605 8.46 -30.48 -33.90
C LEU A 605 8.44 -29.27 -34.86
N LYS A 606 7.39 -29.15 -35.68
CA LYS A 606 7.20 -28.01 -36.60
C LYS A 606 6.31 -26.90 -36.04
N MET A 607 5.50 -27.23 -35.03
CA MET A 607 4.50 -26.33 -34.47
C MET A 607 4.24 -26.69 -33.01
N ILE A 608 4.04 -25.67 -32.18
CA ILE A 608 3.54 -25.79 -30.81
C ILE A 608 2.05 -25.49 -30.83
N LYS A 609 1.24 -26.44 -30.35
CA LYS A 609 -0.23 -26.29 -30.30
C LYS A 609 -0.62 -25.21 -29.32
N LYS A 610 -0.03 -25.25 -28.12
CA LYS A 610 -0.25 -24.30 -27.03
C LYS A 610 1.04 -24.09 -26.26
N LEU A 611 1.35 -22.85 -25.95
CA LEU A 611 2.37 -22.45 -24.99
C LEU A 611 1.68 -21.64 -23.90
N THR A 612 1.96 -21.96 -22.64
CA THR A 612 1.52 -21.19 -21.49
C THR A 612 2.73 -20.73 -20.73
N ILE A 613 2.95 -19.41 -20.74
CA ILE A 613 3.99 -18.76 -19.93
C ILE A 613 3.33 -18.33 -18.64
N HIS A 614 3.94 -18.69 -17.51
CA HIS A 614 3.40 -18.39 -16.18
C HIS A 614 4.29 -17.40 -15.42
N PRO A 615 4.22 -16.10 -15.72
CA PRO A 615 4.97 -15.07 -15.00
C PRO A 615 4.38 -14.75 -13.62
N PHE A 616 5.27 -14.48 -12.68
CA PHE A 616 4.98 -13.76 -11.44
C PHE A 616 5.50 -12.34 -11.59
N VAL A 617 4.60 -11.37 -11.70
CA VAL A 617 4.97 -9.96 -11.82
C VAL A 617 4.89 -9.32 -10.44
N TYR A 618 6.00 -8.81 -9.94
CA TYR A 618 6.11 -8.08 -8.68
C TYR A 618 6.23 -6.58 -8.94
N TRP A 619 5.63 -5.80 -8.05
CA TRP A 619 5.78 -4.34 -8.05
C TRP A 619 5.65 -3.80 -6.64
N ARG A 620 6.17 -2.58 -6.45
CA ARG A 620 6.15 -1.90 -5.16
C ARG A 620 5.11 -0.79 -5.20
N ARG A 621 4.00 -0.96 -4.47
CA ARG A 621 3.06 0.15 -4.17
C ARG A 621 3.39 0.76 -2.82
N VAL A 622 3.42 -0.09 -1.80
CA VAL A 622 3.69 0.25 -0.39
C VAL A 622 4.45 -0.93 0.24
N PHE A 623 3.95 -2.15 -0.01
CA PHE A 623 4.70 -3.40 0.06
C PHE A 623 5.02 -3.94 -1.33
N TRP A 624 5.83 -4.99 -1.37
CA TRP A 624 5.91 -5.88 -2.52
C TRP A 624 4.59 -6.61 -2.69
N THR A 625 3.91 -6.34 -3.80
CA THR A 625 2.75 -7.10 -4.26
C THR A 625 3.16 -7.88 -5.48
N TRP A 626 2.56 -9.05 -5.67
CA TRP A 626 2.76 -9.86 -6.86
C TRP A 626 1.45 -10.40 -7.38
N GLN A 627 1.44 -10.75 -8.65
CA GLN A 627 0.34 -11.47 -9.26
C GLN A 627 0.89 -12.45 -10.29
N GLU A 628 0.30 -13.64 -10.29
CA GLU A 628 0.50 -14.65 -11.33
C GLU A 628 -0.63 -14.58 -12.36
N GLN A 629 -0.30 -14.92 -13.61
CA GLN A 629 -1.27 -14.98 -14.69
C GLN A 629 -0.81 -16.00 -15.74
N ASP A 630 -1.72 -16.81 -16.26
CA ASP A 630 -1.42 -17.67 -17.40
C ASP A 630 -1.48 -16.88 -18.71
N LEU A 631 -0.34 -16.75 -19.37
CA LEU A 631 -0.24 -16.16 -20.71
C LEU A 631 -0.29 -17.26 -21.75
N VAL A 632 -1.40 -17.36 -22.47
CA VAL A 632 -1.66 -18.43 -23.44
C VAL A 632 -1.39 -17.97 -24.86
N PHE A 633 -0.53 -18.71 -25.55
CA PHE A 633 -0.20 -18.53 -26.95
C PHE A 633 -0.54 -19.83 -27.70
N GLN A 634 -1.10 -19.73 -28.90
CA GLN A 634 -1.57 -20.88 -29.66
C GLN A 634 -0.98 -20.91 -31.06
N ASN A 635 -0.85 -22.11 -31.62
CA ASN A 635 -0.45 -22.33 -33.02
C ASN A 635 0.87 -21.64 -33.41
N LEU A 636 1.88 -21.73 -32.55
CA LEU A 636 3.18 -21.08 -32.76
C LEU A 636 4.04 -21.93 -33.70
N ARG A 637 4.57 -21.29 -34.75
CA ARG A 637 5.50 -21.94 -35.69
C ARG A 637 6.89 -22.05 -35.07
N VAL A 638 7.51 -23.19 -35.28
CA VAL A 638 8.86 -23.48 -34.77
C VAL A 638 9.85 -23.30 -35.91
N SER A 639 10.82 -22.41 -35.73
CA SER A 639 11.96 -22.28 -36.64
C SER A 639 12.99 -23.37 -36.33
N ARG A 640 13.60 -23.92 -37.38
CA ARG A 640 14.76 -24.82 -37.24
C ARG A 640 16.05 -24.02 -37.15
#